data_AF-A0A371DKC3-F1
#
_entry.id   AF-A0A371DKC3-F1
#
_cell.length_a   1.000
_cell.length_b   1.000
_cell.length_c   1.000
_cell.angle_alpha   90.00
_cell.angle_beta   90.00
_cell.angle_gamma   90.00
#
_symmetry.space_group_name_H-M   'P 1'
#
loop_
_entity.id
_entity.type
_entity.pdbx_description
1 polymer ?
#
loop_
_entity_poly.entity_id
_entity_poly.type
_entity_poly.pdbx_seq_one_letter_code
_entity_poly.pdbx_strand_id
1 'polypeptide(L)'
;MGQRHQVFLLARVRPHGAPPGHPGTRRCIAALHHQWCFGSLPLRAMRRLITLISQPDNATVVRAEVRAIQDRYGGPEVDSDTPCPFTANLLLTAWTVDLDLESFYASGGFLLEAWIGCWDGANDDGISVLDVTDPEKPAYCFLTKYEHSGKPGQRDAPLDAQSYLGLYYDSNGGEVGDDDDNVGDAEDDSDGEHNEESVDDKAKGDNQDAKSLTTRQWGESLRNAVQALENVPVLPVSVLREAWPYVRFKNPPQSVEQAEAEQEIHTTSDVSHVTVPNLSDMSLDVAVKQSLDVGDTAEVEKLVWLPGKAARVKAILRALRPFPDSGVHLLSIVLKELKETFRTELTGFGLSGAHVAAVLSALGEVHHVDLSDNTVIVADDIPDIIAAAPTVRRIVLMGCSSVDGARLLELVRTEPSRFKSIEGILHPAFFPVEQPDPYPCAFVYSYVNLGNWTEGARVSIPFFTPAQVVQALTDVIPWQSGLKSDHMQDGEYYAHWVALAAFQGGPRQPGQSANERTVMVIPQSSGPCGQATVWTFVCKMPTDSLHVKASEGWAFVQYTTDSAAEGKGDGSDEAESKYGEVYDLKGFLEWMAKEGRPMPSDQAVEKLESILYLKDEETGEYCCPLMKQQDVPWLG
;
A
#
# COMPACT_ATOMS: atom_id res chain seq x y z
N MET A 1 6.54 -11.24 -26.95
CA MET A 1 5.31 -11.49 -26.16
C MET A 1 5.78 -11.85 -24.77
N GLY A 2 5.29 -11.17 -23.73
CA GLY A 2 5.81 -11.36 -22.37
C GLY A 2 5.00 -12.37 -21.58
N GLN A 3 5.65 -13.01 -20.60
CA GLN A 3 5.03 -13.92 -19.62
C GLN A 3 4.12 -13.12 -18.69
N ARG A 4 2.82 -13.41 -18.72
CA ARG A 4 1.78 -12.63 -18.04
C ARG A 4 1.17 -13.41 -16.88
N HIS A 5 0.99 -12.73 -15.76
CA HIS A 5 0.42 -13.29 -14.54
C HIS A 5 -0.67 -12.36 -14.00
N GLN A 6 -1.73 -12.95 -13.44
CA GLN A 6 -2.81 -12.17 -12.83
C GLN A 6 -2.94 -12.48 -11.35
N VAL A 7 -3.47 -11.51 -10.62
CA VAL A 7 -3.60 -11.59 -9.18
C VAL A 7 -4.99 -11.15 -8.79
N PHE A 8 -5.63 -11.88 -7.89
CA PHE A 8 -6.99 -11.64 -7.44
C PHE A 8 -7.05 -11.55 -5.92
N LEU A 9 -7.65 -10.47 -5.42
CA LEU A 9 -8.06 -10.36 -4.03
C LEU A 9 -9.51 -10.73 -3.88
N LEU A 10 -9.78 -11.67 -2.97
CA LEU A 10 -11.13 -12.11 -2.62
C LEU A 10 -11.52 -11.59 -1.24
N ALA A 11 -12.80 -11.27 -1.06
CA ALA A 11 -13.37 -11.11 0.27
C ALA A 11 -14.81 -11.63 0.30
N ARG A 12 -15.27 -12.05 1.48
CA ARG A 12 -16.67 -12.44 1.72
C ARG A 12 -17.54 -11.20 1.80
N VAL A 13 -18.40 -11.03 0.82
CA VAL A 13 -19.30 -9.88 0.70
C VAL A 13 -20.74 -10.36 0.52
N ARG A 14 -21.69 -9.72 1.21
CA ARG A 14 -23.11 -9.93 1.02
C ARG A 14 -23.55 -9.29 -0.31
N PRO A 15 -24.04 -10.07 -1.29
CA PRO A 15 -24.47 -9.52 -2.57
C PRO A 15 -25.65 -8.54 -2.41
N HIS A 16 -25.78 -7.62 -3.36
CA HIS A 16 -26.93 -6.74 -3.43
C HIS A 16 -28.26 -7.52 -3.48
N GLY A 17 -29.24 -7.11 -2.67
CA GLY A 17 -30.55 -7.74 -2.59
C GLY A 17 -30.59 -9.10 -1.89
N ALA A 18 -29.47 -9.57 -1.32
CA ALA A 18 -29.45 -10.81 -0.55
C ALA A 18 -30.32 -10.70 0.73
N PRO A 19 -30.97 -11.80 1.17
CA PRO A 19 -31.83 -11.77 2.35
C PRO A 19 -31.06 -11.41 3.64
N PRO A 20 -31.72 -10.81 4.65
CA PRO A 20 -31.13 -10.62 5.98
C PRO A 20 -30.63 -11.96 6.53
N GLY A 21 -29.36 -12.01 6.94
CA GLY A 21 -28.72 -13.24 7.44
C GLY A 21 -28.03 -14.11 6.37
N HIS A 22 -28.01 -13.71 5.10
CA HIS A 22 -27.15 -14.35 4.11
C HIS A 22 -25.68 -14.28 4.59
N PRO A 23 -24.92 -15.39 4.61
CA PRO A 23 -23.54 -15.43 5.13
C PRO A 23 -22.51 -14.74 4.22
N GLY A 24 -22.95 -13.90 3.28
CA GLY A 24 -22.14 -13.43 2.16
C GLY A 24 -21.65 -14.54 1.22
N THR A 25 -20.95 -14.13 0.16
CA THR A 25 -20.21 -15.01 -0.74
C THR A 25 -18.84 -14.41 -1.02
N ARG A 26 -17.81 -15.23 -1.19
CA ARG A 26 -16.52 -14.72 -1.68
C ARG A 26 -16.66 -14.12 -3.07
N ARG A 27 -16.10 -12.92 -3.25
CA ARG A 27 -16.10 -12.16 -4.49
C ARG A 27 -14.75 -11.50 -4.68
N CYS A 28 -14.36 -11.30 -5.94
CA CYS A 28 -13.17 -10.53 -6.23
C CYS A 28 -13.45 -9.04 -5.97
N ILE A 29 -12.54 -8.41 -5.22
CA ILE A 29 -12.65 -7.00 -4.80
C ILE A 29 -11.51 -6.12 -5.36
N ALA A 30 -10.48 -6.76 -5.91
CA ALA A 30 -9.42 -6.13 -6.66
C ALA A 30 -8.73 -7.19 -7.52
N ALA A 31 -8.31 -6.82 -8.72
CA ALA A 31 -7.52 -7.67 -9.58
C ALA A 31 -6.38 -6.86 -10.21
N LEU A 32 -5.27 -7.54 -10.51
CA LEU A 32 -4.08 -6.93 -11.10
C LEU A 32 -3.59 -7.83 -12.23
N HIS A 33 -3.25 -7.20 -13.36
CA HIS A 33 -2.44 -7.83 -14.40
C HIS A 33 -1.00 -7.38 -14.25
N HIS A 34 -0.07 -8.33 -14.24
CA HIS A 34 1.36 -8.07 -14.12
C HIS A 34 2.11 -8.62 -15.33
N GLN A 35 2.99 -7.81 -15.91
CA GLN A 35 3.87 -8.22 -17.00
C GLN A 35 5.19 -8.77 -16.45
N TRP A 36 5.67 -9.90 -16.96
CA TRP A 36 6.94 -10.51 -16.56
C TRP A 36 7.01 -10.95 -15.09
N CYS A 37 5.96 -11.61 -14.60
CA CYS A 37 5.95 -12.16 -13.23
C CYS A 37 5.72 -13.68 -13.25
N PHE A 38 6.80 -14.43 -13.08
CA PHE A 38 6.82 -15.88 -13.16
C PHE A 38 7.89 -16.44 -12.19
N GLY A 39 7.99 -17.77 -12.08
CA GLY A 39 8.97 -18.43 -11.23
C GLY A 39 8.84 -18.02 -9.76
N SER A 40 9.87 -17.42 -9.17
CA SER A 40 9.83 -17.01 -7.75
C SER A 40 9.18 -15.64 -7.49
N LEU A 41 8.92 -14.84 -8.54
CA LEU A 41 8.40 -13.47 -8.38
C LEU A 41 7.00 -13.44 -7.74
N PRO A 42 6.03 -14.28 -8.14
CA PRO A 42 4.72 -14.32 -7.50
C PRO A 42 4.77 -14.65 -6.00
N LEU A 43 5.70 -15.51 -5.57
CA LEU A 43 5.87 -15.85 -4.15
C LEU A 43 6.35 -14.64 -3.34
N ARG A 44 7.35 -13.93 -3.87
CA ARG A 44 7.89 -12.74 -3.22
C ARG A 44 6.84 -11.63 -3.15
N ALA A 45 6.12 -11.39 -4.24
CA ALA A 45 5.02 -10.42 -4.28
C ALA A 45 3.88 -10.77 -3.33
N MET A 46 3.47 -12.05 -3.30
CA MET A 46 2.45 -12.55 -2.38
C MET A 46 2.86 -12.34 -0.92
N ARG A 47 4.11 -12.64 -0.56
CA ARG A 47 4.65 -12.38 0.78
C ARG A 47 4.54 -10.90 1.13
N ARG A 48 5.01 -10.00 0.26
CA ARG A 48 4.94 -8.54 0.50
C ARG A 48 3.51 -8.07 0.72
N LEU A 49 2.59 -8.57 -0.11
CA LEU A 49 1.17 -8.22 -0.03
C LEU A 49 0.55 -8.68 1.29
N ILE A 50 0.83 -9.91 1.72
CA ILE A 50 0.41 -10.43 3.02
C ILE A 50 0.97 -9.57 4.14
N THR A 51 2.27 -9.27 4.14
CA THR A 51 2.89 -8.42 5.17
C THR A 51 2.24 -7.04 5.24
N LEU A 52 1.95 -6.41 4.09
CA LEU A 52 1.33 -5.09 4.02
C LEU A 52 -0.13 -5.11 4.49
N ILE A 53 -0.93 -6.07 4.04
CA ILE A 53 -2.35 -6.19 4.40
C ILE A 53 -2.52 -6.54 5.88
N SER A 54 -1.65 -7.42 6.41
CA SER A 54 -1.69 -7.85 7.81
C SER A 54 -1.19 -6.78 8.78
N GLN A 55 -0.62 -5.66 8.32
CA GLN A 55 -0.31 -4.55 9.22
C GLN A 55 -1.60 -4.06 9.87
N PRO A 56 -1.67 -3.98 11.22
CA PRO A 56 -2.92 -3.66 11.92
C PRO A 56 -3.62 -2.39 11.43
N ASP A 57 -2.86 -1.37 11.03
CA ASP A 57 -3.39 -0.09 10.53
C ASP A 57 -3.95 -0.18 9.10
N ASN A 58 -3.36 -1.03 8.26
CA ASN A 58 -3.82 -1.27 6.88
C ASN A 58 -5.01 -2.23 6.91
N ALA A 59 -4.93 -3.32 7.69
CA ALA A 59 -5.99 -4.30 7.91
C ALA A 59 -7.31 -3.63 8.32
N THR A 60 -7.23 -2.55 9.10
CA THR A 60 -8.40 -1.80 9.57
C THR A 60 -9.15 -1.12 8.43
N VAL A 61 -8.41 -0.54 7.49
CA VAL A 61 -8.97 0.11 6.30
C VAL A 61 -9.51 -0.94 5.34
N VAL A 62 -8.79 -2.05 5.14
CA VAL A 62 -9.26 -3.19 4.33
C VAL A 62 -10.59 -3.72 4.85
N ARG A 63 -10.71 -3.95 6.18
CA ARG A 63 -11.99 -4.35 6.80
C ARG A 63 -13.10 -3.33 6.56
N ALA A 64 -12.77 -2.04 6.61
CA ALA A 64 -13.74 -0.99 6.41
C ALA A 64 -14.22 -0.88 4.95
N GLU A 65 -13.32 -1.02 3.96
CA GLU A 65 -13.69 -1.10 2.54
C GLU A 65 -14.58 -2.33 2.27
N VAL A 66 -14.18 -3.51 2.78
CA VAL A 66 -14.96 -4.75 2.66
C VAL A 66 -16.34 -4.60 3.31
N ARG A 67 -16.46 -3.85 4.41
CA ARG A 67 -17.75 -3.53 5.04
C ARG A 67 -18.58 -2.57 4.19
N ALA A 68 -17.96 -1.56 3.59
CA ALA A 68 -18.64 -0.53 2.82
C ALA A 68 -19.33 -1.09 1.55
N ILE A 69 -18.85 -2.22 1.04
CA ILE A 69 -19.41 -2.90 -0.14
C ILE A 69 -20.41 -4.02 0.20
N GLN A 70 -20.64 -4.30 1.49
CA GLN A 70 -21.70 -5.24 1.91
C GLN A 70 -23.06 -4.74 1.43
N ASP A 71 -23.87 -5.62 0.85
CA ASP A 71 -25.20 -5.33 0.27
C ASP A 71 -25.22 -4.44 -0.97
N ARG A 72 -24.04 -4.05 -1.46
CA ARG A 72 -23.91 -3.20 -2.64
C ARG A 72 -23.21 -3.90 -3.80
N TYR A 73 -22.40 -4.93 -3.52
CA TYR A 73 -21.67 -5.67 -4.54
C TYR A 73 -22.61 -6.31 -5.58
N GLY A 74 -22.36 -6.03 -6.85
CA GLY A 74 -23.19 -6.45 -7.99
C GLY A 74 -24.49 -5.65 -8.16
N GLY A 75 -24.70 -4.61 -7.34
CA GLY A 75 -25.77 -3.62 -7.51
C GLY A 75 -25.26 -2.38 -8.25
N PRO A 76 -26.18 -1.47 -8.65
CA PRO A 76 -25.84 -0.26 -9.40
C PRO A 76 -24.99 0.75 -8.61
N GLU A 77 -24.88 0.59 -7.28
CA GLU A 77 -24.10 1.47 -6.40
C GLU A 77 -22.61 1.10 -6.33
N VAL A 78 -22.23 -0.12 -6.77
CA VAL A 78 -20.83 -0.59 -6.87
C VAL A 78 -20.52 -0.80 -8.34
N ASP A 79 -20.63 0.27 -9.10
CA ASP A 79 -20.27 0.32 -10.53
C ASP A 79 -18.83 0.85 -10.71
N SER A 80 -17.96 0.57 -9.73
CA SER A 80 -16.54 0.90 -9.79
C SER A 80 -15.76 -0.35 -10.15
N ASP A 81 -14.95 -0.28 -11.22
CA ASP A 81 -13.95 -1.29 -11.60
C ASP A 81 -13.09 -1.71 -10.39
N THR A 82 -12.91 -0.80 -9.43
CA THR A 82 -12.14 -1.01 -8.20
C THR A 82 -13.01 -0.69 -6.98
N PRO A 83 -13.75 -1.66 -6.42
CA PRO A 83 -14.66 -1.43 -5.30
C PRO A 83 -13.94 -1.17 -3.97
N CYS A 84 -12.69 -1.60 -3.84
CA CYS A 84 -11.84 -1.38 -2.67
C CYS A 84 -10.51 -0.71 -3.11
N PRO A 85 -10.50 0.60 -3.44
CA PRO A 85 -9.34 1.29 -4.00
C PRO A 85 -8.09 1.27 -3.11
N PHE A 86 -8.23 1.37 -1.78
CA PHE A 86 -7.08 1.27 -0.88
C PHE A 86 -6.49 -0.14 -0.91
N THR A 87 -7.33 -1.16 -0.83
CA THR A 87 -6.91 -2.57 -0.91
C THR A 87 -6.28 -2.88 -2.28
N ALA A 88 -6.82 -2.34 -3.36
CA ALA A 88 -6.26 -2.47 -4.71
C ALA A 88 -4.90 -1.77 -4.86
N ASN A 89 -4.70 -0.62 -4.20
CA ASN A 89 -3.41 0.05 -4.18
C ASN A 89 -2.35 -0.75 -3.39
N LEU A 90 -2.73 -1.44 -2.30
CA LEU A 90 -1.84 -2.38 -1.62
C LEU A 90 -1.42 -3.53 -2.55
N LEU A 91 -2.39 -4.09 -3.29
CA LEU A 91 -2.13 -5.11 -4.31
C LEU A 91 -1.13 -4.61 -5.36
N LEU A 92 -1.43 -3.46 -5.96
CA LEU A 92 -0.61 -2.85 -7.01
C LEU A 92 0.83 -2.67 -6.53
N THR A 93 1.02 -1.95 -5.42
CA THR A 93 2.37 -1.62 -4.94
C THR A 93 3.17 -2.81 -4.43
N ALA A 94 2.53 -3.82 -3.83
CA ALA A 94 3.22 -5.04 -3.40
C ALA A 94 3.73 -5.88 -4.58
N TRP A 95 3.04 -5.81 -5.72
CA TRP A 95 3.37 -6.60 -6.90
C TRP A 95 4.29 -5.86 -7.86
N THR A 96 4.22 -4.54 -7.94
CA THR A 96 5.03 -3.75 -8.88
C THR A 96 6.33 -3.22 -8.28
N VAL A 97 6.49 -3.16 -6.96
CA VAL A 97 7.68 -2.57 -6.33
C VAL A 97 8.13 -3.38 -5.11
N ASP A 98 9.45 -3.58 -5.00
CA ASP A 98 10.10 -4.03 -3.77
C ASP A 98 11.19 -3.03 -3.35
N LEU A 99 10.88 -2.24 -2.32
CA LEU A 99 11.79 -1.22 -1.77
C LEU A 99 12.87 -1.82 -0.85
N ASP A 100 12.74 -3.10 -0.45
CA ASP A 100 13.66 -3.73 0.51
C ASP A 100 14.78 -4.54 -0.15
N LEU A 101 14.67 -4.85 -1.45
CA LEU A 101 15.70 -5.62 -2.15
C LEU A 101 16.96 -4.79 -2.37
N GLU A 102 18.12 -5.43 -2.20
CA GLU A 102 19.42 -4.84 -2.51
C GLU A 102 19.53 -4.47 -3.99
N SER A 103 19.09 -5.38 -4.87
CA SER A 103 18.80 -5.11 -6.27
C SER A 103 17.31 -4.80 -6.42
N PHE A 104 16.99 -3.51 -6.45
CA PHE A 104 15.62 -3.04 -6.47
C PHE A 104 14.76 -3.75 -7.54
N TYR A 105 13.56 -4.15 -7.17
CA TYR A 105 12.58 -4.69 -8.11
C TYR A 105 11.50 -3.65 -8.39
N ALA A 106 11.33 -3.32 -9.66
CA ALA A 106 10.20 -2.53 -10.12
C ALA A 106 9.72 -3.07 -11.47
N SER A 107 8.41 -3.15 -11.67
CA SER A 107 7.80 -3.81 -12.81
C SER A 107 6.46 -3.19 -13.16
N GLY A 108 5.99 -3.47 -14.38
CA GLY A 108 4.72 -2.97 -14.88
C GLY A 108 3.55 -3.82 -14.39
N GLY A 109 2.56 -3.17 -13.80
CA GLY A 109 1.26 -3.75 -13.49
C GLY A 109 0.14 -2.75 -13.72
N PHE A 110 -1.05 -3.25 -14.01
CA PHE A 110 -2.25 -2.43 -14.09
C PHE A 110 -3.42 -3.13 -13.44
N LEU A 111 -4.25 -2.36 -12.74
CA LEU A 111 -5.45 -2.88 -12.12
C LEU A 111 -6.42 -3.36 -13.20
N LEU A 112 -7.11 -4.44 -12.89
CA LEU A 112 -8.18 -5.00 -13.69
C LEU A 112 -9.51 -4.74 -12.97
N GLU A 113 -10.59 -4.76 -13.75
CA GLU A 113 -11.96 -4.75 -13.21
C GLU A 113 -12.15 -5.90 -12.22
N ALA A 114 -12.71 -5.62 -11.03
CA ALA A 114 -12.90 -6.61 -9.99
C ALA A 114 -13.92 -7.72 -10.35
N TRP A 115 -14.73 -7.53 -11.39
CA TRP A 115 -15.65 -8.56 -11.90
C TRP A 115 -15.06 -9.39 -13.05
N ILE A 116 -13.81 -9.15 -13.47
CA ILE A 116 -13.17 -9.96 -14.50
C ILE A 116 -13.13 -11.44 -14.05
N GLY A 117 -13.46 -12.37 -14.96
CA GLY A 117 -13.29 -13.79 -14.68
C GLY A 117 -11.83 -14.14 -14.46
N CYS A 118 -11.55 -15.13 -13.61
CA CYS A 118 -10.17 -15.48 -13.23
C CYS A 118 -9.28 -15.94 -14.40
N TRP A 119 -9.87 -16.27 -15.54
CA TRP A 119 -9.17 -16.67 -16.77
C TRP A 119 -9.52 -15.78 -17.98
N ASP A 120 -10.27 -14.70 -17.78
CA ASP A 120 -10.79 -13.86 -18.88
C ASP A 120 -9.76 -12.84 -19.39
N GLY A 121 -8.68 -12.60 -18.65
CA GLY A 121 -7.58 -11.78 -19.15
C GLY A 121 -6.46 -12.60 -19.76
N ALA A 122 -5.47 -11.89 -20.34
CA ALA A 122 -4.30 -12.53 -20.92
C ALA A 122 -3.38 -13.05 -19.82
N ASN A 123 -3.44 -14.34 -19.51
CA ASN A 123 -2.54 -15.01 -18.58
C ASN A 123 -1.88 -16.22 -19.23
N ASP A 124 -0.55 -16.22 -19.16
CA ASP A 124 0.29 -17.26 -19.75
C ASP A 124 0.85 -18.17 -18.64
N ASP A 125 1.21 -17.62 -17.48
CA ASP A 125 1.83 -18.38 -16.39
C ASP A 125 0.84 -18.93 -15.36
N GLY A 126 -0.33 -18.32 -15.27
CA GLY A 126 -1.33 -18.65 -14.25
C GLY A 126 -1.78 -17.43 -13.47
N ILE A 127 -2.32 -17.70 -12.29
CA ILE A 127 -2.88 -16.68 -11.41
C ILE A 127 -2.51 -16.92 -9.95
N SER A 128 -2.49 -15.83 -9.18
CA SER A 128 -2.39 -15.83 -7.72
C SER A 128 -3.69 -15.33 -7.11
N VAL A 129 -4.09 -15.95 -6.01
CA VAL A 129 -5.33 -15.57 -5.30
C VAL A 129 -5.02 -15.39 -3.82
N LEU A 130 -5.56 -14.34 -3.22
CA LEU A 130 -5.48 -14.05 -1.79
C LEU A 130 -6.87 -13.72 -1.24
N ASP A 131 -7.35 -14.47 -0.24
CA ASP A 131 -8.58 -14.14 0.50
C ASP A 131 -8.23 -13.21 1.66
N VAL A 132 -8.76 -12.00 1.62
CA VAL A 132 -8.59 -10.93 2.61
C VAL A 132 -9.86 -10.68 3.41
N THR A 133 -10.78 -11.67 3.44
CA THR A 133 -11.97 -11.63 4.32
C THR A 133 -11.58 -11.32 5.77
N ASP A 134 -10.50 -11.92 6.25
CA ASP A 134 -9.82 -11.55 7.49
C ASP A 134 -8.38 -11.12 7.15
N PRO A 135 -8.09 -9.81 7.02
CA PRO A 135 -6.79 -9.34 6.54
C PRO A 135 -5.64 -9.64 7.51
N GLU A 136 -5.91 -9.99 8.77
CA GLU A 136 -4.87 -10.42 9.72
C GLU A 136 -4.54 -11.91 9.60
N LYS A 137 -5.41 -12.68 8.94
CA LYS A 137 -5.27 -14.12 8.70
C LYS A 137 -5.58 -14.46 7.25
N PRO A 138 -4.84 -13.86 6.30
CA PRO A 138 -5.12 -14.10 4.90
C PRO A 138 -4.78 -15.55 4.52
N ALA A 139 -5.43 -16.04 3.48
CA ALA A 139 -5.15 -17.35 2.89
C ALA A 139 -4.89 -17.18 1.40
N TYR A 140 -3.92 -17.91 0.84
CA TYR A 140 -3.48 -17.73 -0.55
C TYR A 140 -3.49 -19.03 -1.35
N CYS A 141 -3.48 -18.94 -2.68
CA CYS A 141 -3.03 -20.06 -3.51
C CYS A 141 -2.49 -19.54 -4.84
N PHE A 142 -1.75 -20.41 -5.53
CA PHE A 142 -1.39 -20.26 -6.94
C PHE A 142 -2.20 -21.24 -7.79
N LEU A 143 -2.49 -20.87 -9.03
CA LEU A 143 -3.22 -21.71 -9.99
C LEU A 143 -2.54 -21.61 -11.35
N THR A 144 -2.45 -22.73 -12.06
CA THR A 144 -1.87 -22.77 -13.40
C THR A 144 -2.86 -23.27 -14.45
N LYS A 145 -2.69 -22.74 -15.66
CA LYS A 145 -3.57 -23.02 -16.81
C LYS A 145 -3.15 -24.27 -17.58
N TYR A 146 -1.87 -24.62 -17.53
CA TYR A 146 -1.27 -25.70 -18.29
C TYR A 146 -0.86 -26.86 -17.38
N GLU A 147 -1.07 -28.08 -17.87
CA GLU A 147 -0.46 -29.26 -17.25
C GLU A 147 1.01 -29.28 -17.65
N HIS A 148 1.90 -29.32 -16.67
CA HIS A 148 3.33 -29.40 -16.92
C HIS A 148 3.71 -30.88 -17.10
N SER A 149 4.65 -31.15 -18.00
CA SER A 149 5.17 -32.49 -18.26
C SER A 149 5.66 -33.12 -16.94
N GLY A 150 5.25 -34.36 -16.68
CA GLY A 150 5.61 -35.07 -15.45
C GLY A 150 4.82 -34.71 -14.18
N LYS A 151 3.89 -33.74 -14.22
CA LYS A 151 3.03 -33.37 -13.06
C LYS A 151 1.54 -33.29 -13.40
N PRO A 152 0.91 -34.42 -13.79
CA PRO A 152 -0.51 -34.44 -14.14
C PRO A 152 -1.40 -34.10 -12.93
N GLY A 153 -2.48 -33.37 -13.19
CA GLY A 153 -3.48 -33.04 -12.16
C GLY A 153 -3.29 -31.73 -11.41
N GLN A 154 -2.20 -30.98 -11.65
CA GLN A 154 -1.97 -29.67 -11.02
C GLN A 154 -2.75 -28.52 -11.69
N ARG A 155 -3.08 -28.65 -12.98
CA ARG A 155 -3.90 -27.65 -13.70
C ARG A 155 -5.22 -27.41 -12.96
N ASP A 156 -5.56 -26.14 -12.77
CA ASP A 156 -6.77 -25.69 -12.08
C ASP A 156 -6.90 -26.16 -10.61
N ALA A 157 -5.84 -26.70 -10.00
CA ALA A 157 -5.79 -27.09 -8.59
C ALA A 157 -5.05 -26.03 -7.77
N PRO A 158 -5.53 -25.63 -6.58
CA PRO A 158 -4.82 -24.67 -5.73
C PRO A 158 -3.46 -25.25 -5.31
N LEU A 159 -2.39 -24.51 -5.56
CA LEU A 159 -1.02 -24.86 -5.22
C LEU A 159 -0.50 -23.97 -4.09
N ASP A 160 0.29 -24.57 -3.20
CA ASP A 160 1.11 -23.84 -2.24
C ASP A 160 2.38 -23.27 -2.91
N ALA A 161 3.22 -22.60 -2.12
CA ALA A 161 4.43 -21.96 -2.64
C ALA A 161 5.42 -22.99 -3.20
N GLN A 162 5.59 -24.13 -2.51
CA GLN A 162 6.53 -25.16 -2.93
C GLN A 162 6.09 -25.86 -4.22
N SER A 163 4.80 -26.20 -4.32
CA SER A 163 4.20 -26.88 -5.46
C SER A 163 4.21 -25.99 -6.71
N TYR A 164 3.88 -24.70 -6.55
CA TYR A 164 3.98 -23.73 -7.65
C TYR A 164 5.41 -23.56 -8.12
N LEU A 165 6.36 -23.36 -7.20
CA LEU A 165 7.76 -23.15 -7.57
C LEU A 165 8.37 -24.38 -8.25
N GLY A 166 7.95 -25.57 -7.83
CA GLY A 166 8.34 -26.81 -8.48
C GLY A 166 7.95 -26.90 -9.96
N LEU A 167 7.02 -26.10 -10.45
CA LEU A 167 6.67 -26.07 -11.88
C LEU A 167 7.81 -25.51 -12.74
N TYR A 168 8.58 -24.58 -12.18
CA TYR A 168 9.64 -23.86 -12.88
C TYR A 168 11.02 -24.45 -12.62
N TYR A 169 11.21 -25.07 -11.45
CA TYR A 169 12.51 -25.53 -10.99
C TYR A 169 12.44 -26.98 -10.49
N ASP A 170 13.41 -27.79 -10.90
CA ASP A 170 13.65 -29.11 -10.35
C ASP A 170 14.10 -29.03 -8.89
N SER A 171 14.05 -30.16 -8.17
CA SER A 171 14.49 -30.27 -6.77
C SER A 171 15.94 -29.81 -6.52
N ASN A 172 16.76 -29.78 -7.58
CA ASN A 172 18.15 -29.30 -7.56
C ASN A 172 18.30 -27.82 -7.96
N GLY A 173 17.20 -27.11 -8.24
CA GLY A 173 17.20 -25.71 -8.67
C GLY A 173 17.58 -25.50 -10.14
N GLY A 174 17.68 -26.57 -10.94
CA GLY A 174 17.78 -26.45 -12.39
C GLY A 174 16.44 -26.05 -12.98
N GLU A 175 16.44 -25.16 -13.98
CA GLU A 175 15.24 -24.87 -14.77
C GLU A 175 14.76 -26.16 -15.43
N VAL A 176 13.46 -26.44 -15.31
CA VAL A 176 12.85 -27.58 -16.02
C VAL A 176 12.93 -27.27 -17.51
N GLY A 177 13.65 -28.08 -18.28
CA GLY A 177 13.72 -27.88 -19.72
C GLY A 177 12.34 -28.04 -20.34
N ASP A 178 11.83 -26.98 -20.97
CA ASP A 178 10.67 -27.07 -21.86
C ASP A 178 11.09 -27.86 -23.11
N ASP A 179 10.94 -29.18 -23.04
CA ASP A 179 11.25 -30.12 -24.14
C ASP A 179 10.21 -30.07 -25.29
N ASP A 180 9.50 -28.96 -25.49
CA ASP A 180 8.48 -28.85 -26.55
C ASP A 180 9.04 -28.28 -27.87
N ASP A 181 9.12 -29.21 -28.84
CA ASP A 181 8.80 -29.03 -30.26
C ASP A 181 9.70 -28.14 -31.14
N ASN A 182 10.95 -28.56 -31.30
CA ASN A 182 11.65 -28.38 -32.58
C ASN A 182 11.52 -29.65 -33.44
N VAL A 183 10.28 -30.00 -33.80
CA VAL A 183 10.01 -30.90 -34.94
C VAL A 183 10.18 -30.07 -36.22
N GLY A 184 11.43 -29.71 -36.50
CA GLY A 184 11.84 -29.13 -37.77
C GLY A 184 12.04 -30.26 -38.77
N ASP A 185 11.30 -30.17 -39.87
CA ASP A 185 11.32 -31.06 -41.02
C ASP A 185 12.73 -31.48 -41.44
N ALA A 186 12.92 -32.79 -41.52
CA ALA A 186 14.08 -33.39 -42.15
C ALA A 186 13.89 -33.41 -43.67
N GLU A 187 14.41 -32.40 -44.36
CA GLU A 187 14.87 -32.49 -45.76
C GLU A 187 16.16 -31.66 -45.86
N ASP A 188 17.33 -32.30 -45.90
CA ASP A 188 18.03 -32.66 -47.14
C ASP A 188 18.66 -31.42 -47.80
N ASP A 189 19.95 -31.17 -47.55
CA ASP A 189 20.95 -31.03 -48.63
C ASP A 189 22.33 -30.54 -48.13
N SER A 190 23.34 -31.19 -48.73
CA SER A 190 24.63 -30.63 -49.16
C SER A 190 25.77 -30.47 -48.15
N ASP A 191 26.71 -31.40 -48.32
CA ASP A 191 28.14 -31.35 -48.01
C ASP A 191 28.80 -29.98 -48.22
N GLY A 192 29.67 -29.62 -47.26
CA GLY A 192 30.58 -28.49 -47.33
C GLY A 192 31.69 -28.62 -46.30
N GLU A 193 32.72 -29.40 -46.61
CA GLU A 193 33.97 -29.50 -45.86
C GLU A 193 34.66 -28.13 -45.74
N HIS A 194 34.84 -27.61 -44.53
CA HIS A 194 35.93 -26.69 -44.24
C HIS A 194 36.52 -26.95 -42.85
N ASN A 195 37.80 -27.34 -42.88
CA ASN A 195 38.76 -27.29 -41.78
C ASN A 195 38.71 -25.94 -41.08
N GLU A 196 38.73 -25.92 -39.75
CA GLU A 196 39.41 -24.85 -39.03
C GLU A 196 40.04 -25.34 -37.72
N GLU A 197 41.19 -24.73 -37.45
CA GLU A 197 42.24 -25.13 -36.54
C GLU A 197 41.86 -25.07 -35.06
N SER A 198 42.44 -26.02 -34.33
CA SER A 198 42.58 -26.03 -32.88
C SER A 198 43.29 -24.78 -32.35
N VAL A 199 42.62 -23.98 -31.51
CA VAL A 199 43.26 -22.99 -30.64
C VAL A 199 42.62 -22.98 -29.24
N ASP A 200 43.48 -23.22 -28.25
CA ASP A 200 43.44 -22.88 -26.82
C ASP A 200 42.31 -23.37 -25.88
N ASP A 201 42.64 -24.43 -25.14
CA ASP A 201 41.83 -25.10 -24.12
C ASP A 201 42.40 -24.87 -22.70
N LYS A 202 42.62 -23.60 -22.28
CA LYS A 202 43.28 -23.29 -20.98
C LYS A 202 42.66 -22.19 -20.10
N ALA A 203 41.41 -21.79 -20.30
CA ALA A 203 40.73 -20.81 -19.44
C ALA A 203 39.41 -21.31 -18.81
N LYS A 204 39.31 -22.60 -18.45
CA LYS A 204 38.08 -23.20 -17.85
C LYS A 204 38.11 -23.34 -16.32
N GLY A 205 39.19 -22.95 -15.64
CA GLY A 205 39.39 -23.19 -14.19
C GLY A 205 38.61 -22.25 -13.26
N ASP A 206 38.57 -20.94 -13.55
CA ASP A 206 38.07 -19.94 -12.60
C ASP A 206 36.55 -19.65 -12.72
N ASN A 207 35.88 -20.19 -13.75
CA ASN A 207 34.45 -19.92 -14.01
C ASN A 207 33.50 -20.99 -13.42
N GLN A 208 34.02 -22.11 -12.91
CA GLN A 208 33.19 -23.13 -12.26
C GLN A 208 32.81 -22.74 -10.83
N ASP A 209 33.72 -22.11 -10.08
CA ASP A 209 33.45 -21.69 -8.70
C ASP A 209 32.42 -20.55 -8.64
N ALA A 210 32.52 -19.56 -9.53
CA ALA A 210 31.54 -18.46 -9.64
C ALA A 210 30.14 -18.95 -10.05
N LYS A 211 30.05 -19.93 -10.96
CA LYS A 211 28.77 -20.58 -11.31
C LYS A 211 28.19 -21.41 -10.17
N SER A 212 29.04 -22.06 -9.37
CA SER A 212 28.60 -22.83 -8.20
C SER A 212 28.05 -21.93 -7.07
N LEU A 213 28.70 -20.78 -6.83
CA LEU A 213 28.29 -19.77 -5.86
C LEU A 213 26.96 -19.12 -6.23
N THR A 214 26.78 -18.74 -7.50
CA THR A 214 25.52 -18.20 -8.01
C THR A 214 24.37 -19.22 -7.95
N THR A 215 24.63 -20.48 -8.30
CA THR A 215 23.63 -21.56 -8.18
C THR A 215 23.19 -21.78 -6.73
N ARG A 216 24.13 -21.73 -5.78
CA ARG A 216 23.83 -21.88 -4.36
C ARG A 216 23.03 -20.71 -3.80
N GLN A 217 23.44 -19.47 -4.12
CA GLN A 217 22.74 -18.25 -3.71
C GLN A 217 21.32 -18.20 -4.29
N TRP A 218 21.17 -18.59 -5.55
CA TRP A 218 19.87 -18.75 -6.20
C TRP A 218 18.99 -19.76 -5.46
N GLY A 219 19.51 -20.95 -5.19
CA GLY A 219 18.78 -21.98 -4.43
C GLY A 219 18.40 -21.55 -3.01
N GLU A 220 19.25 -20.77 -2.32
CA GLU A 220 18.91 -20.17 -1.02
C GLU A 220 17.78 -19.15 -1.15
N SER A 221 17.83 -18.31 -2.18
CA SER A 221 16.77 -17.33 -2.47
C SER A 221 15.41 -17.98 -2.75
N LEU A 222 15.39 -19.07 -3.52
CA LEU A 222 14.20 -19.87 -3.79
C LEU A 222 13.61 -20.47 -2.50
N ARG A 223 14.46 -21.08 -1.65
CA ARG A 223 14.03 -21.62 -0.36
C ARG A 223 13.46 -20.55 0.57
N ASN A 224 14.10 -19.38 0.63
CA ASN A 224 13.62 -18.26 1.42
C ASN A 224 12.24 -17.77 0.96
N ALA A 225 11.97 -17.78 -0.35
CA ALA A 225 10.66 -17.41 -0.90
C ALA A 225 9.55 -18.40 -0.49
N VAL A 226 9.84 -19.71 -0.48
CA VAL A 226 8.90 -20.75 -0.02
C VAL A 226 8.67 -20.65 1.49
N GLN A 227 9.75 -20.58 2.27
CA GLN A 227 9.70 -20.53 3.73
C GLN A 227 8.91 -19.30 4.23
N ALA A 228 8.97 -18.19 3.50
CA ALA A 228 8.24 -16.98 3.87
C ALA A 228 6.70 -17.12 3.78
N LEU A 229 6.19 -18.16 3.11
CA LEU A 229 4.76 -18.45 2.97
C LEU A 229 4.33 -19.74 3.68
N GLU A 230 5.25 -20.48 4.31
CA GLU A 230 5.00 -21.80 4.91
C GLU A 230 3.89 -21.78 5.98
N ASN A 231 3.80 -20.68 6.74
CA ASN A 231 2.81 -20.52 7.81
C ASN A 231 1.51 -19.85 7.35
N VAL A 232 1.37 -19.56 6.06
CA VAL A 232 0.15 -18.93 5.52
C VAL A 232 -0.73 -20.03 4.93
N PRO A 233 -2.00 -20.14 5.35
CA PRO A 233 -2.87 -21.22 4.89
C PRO A 233 -3.14 -21.15 3.37
N VAL A 234 -3.14 -22.32 2.75
CA VAL A 234 -3.51 -22.47 1.34
C VAL A 234 -5.03 -22.41 1.20
N LEU A 235 -5.54 -21.68 0.20
CA LEU A 235 -6.97 -21.59 -0.06
C LEU A 235 -7.55 -22.94 -0.46
N PRO A 236 -8.60 -23.41 0.22
CA PRO A 236 -9.27 -24.63 -0.19
C PRO A 236 -10.05 -24.39 -1.49
N VAL A 237 -10.15 -25.43 -2.32
CA VAL A 237 -10.84 -25.39 -3.62
C VAL A 237 -12.30 -24.91 -3.52
N SER A 238 -12.96 -25.13 -2.37
CA SER A 238 -14.33 -24.66 -2.11
C SER A 238 -14.45 -23.13 -2.16
N VAL A 239 -13.43 -22.40 -1.72
CA VAL A 239 -13.35 -20.94 -1.77
C VAL A 239 -13.31 -20.47 -3.22
N LEU A 240 -12.48 -21.10 -4.05
CA LEU A 240 -12.36 -20.78 -5.46
C LEU A 240 -13.68 -21.03 -6.21
N ARG A 241 -14.33 -22.16 -5.94
CA ARG A 241 -15.66 -22.49 -6.51
C ARG A 241 -16.76 -21.53 -6.04
N GLU A 242 -16.65 -21.00 -4.82
CA GLU A 242 -17.57 -19.97 -4.30
C GLU A 242 -17.38 -18.63 -5.01
N ALA A 243 -16.12 -18.23 -5.28
CA ALA A 243 -15.77 -17.00 -5.96
C ALA A 243 -16.08 -17.04 -7.47
N TRP A 244 -15.78 -18.16 -8.13
CA TRP A 244 -15.99 -18.37 -9.56
C TRP A 244 -16.76 -19.67 -9.83
N PRO A 245 -18.10 -19.67 -9.64
CA PRO A 245 -18.92 -20.89 -9.70
C PRO A 245 -18.99 -21.53 -11.10
N TYR A 246 -18.61 -20.80 -12.15
CA TYR A 246 -18.61 -21.30 -13.53
C TYR A 246 -17.30 -22.00 -13.92
N VAL A 247 -16.25 -21.91 -13.08
CA VAL A 247 -14.94 -22.50 -13.34
C VAL A 247 -14.81 -23.84 -12.62
N ARG A 248 -14.29 -24.86 -13.32
CA ARG A 248 -14.11 -26.22 -12.78
C ARG A 248 -12.73 -26.39 -12.17
N PHE A 249 -12.57 -26.00 -10.91
CA PHE A 249 -11.32 -26.23 -10.18
C PHE A 249 -11.17 -27.70 -9.76
N LYS A 250 -9.95 -28.24 -9.90
CA LYS A 250 -9.57 -29.57 -9.44
C LYS A 250 -9.22 -29.52 -7.94
N ASN A 251 -9.37 -30.65 -7.26
CA ASN A 251 -8.87 -30.76 -5.88
C ASN A 251 -7.33 -30.81 -5.92
N PRO A 252 -6.64 -30.29 -4.89
CA PRO A 252 -5.19 -30.40 -4.81
C PRO A 252 -4.75 -31.87 -4.88
N PRO A 253 -3.57 -32.18 -5.46
CA PRO A 253 -3.00 -33.51 -5.40
C PRO A 253 -2.81 -33.89 -3.93
N GLN A 254 -3.56 -34.89 -3.43
CA GLN A 254 -3.51 -35.27 -2.02
C GLN A 254 -2.10 -35.75 -1.64
N SER A 255 -1.43 -35.05 -0.74
CA SER A 255 -0.43 -35.68 0.11
C SER A 255 -1.17 -36.54 1.14
N VAL A 256 -0.67 -37.74 1.40
CA VAL A 256 -1.31 -38.74 2.28
C VAL A 256 -1.56 -38.19 3.70
N GLU A 257 -0.87 -37.13 4.11
CA GLU A 257 -0.97 -36.50 5.43
C GLU A 257 -2.08 -35.42 5.53
N GLN A 258 -2.54 -34.83 4.43
CA GLN A 258 -3.60 -33.78 4.47
C GLN A 258 -5.03 -34.35 4.48
N ALA A 259 -5.21 -35.61 4.04
CA ALA A 259 -6.52 -36.26 4.03
C ALA A 259 -7.10 -36.52 5.43
N GLU A 260 -6.25 -36.59 6.47
CA GLU A 260 -6.69 -36.72 7.87
C GLU A 260 -7.12 -35.37 8.48
N ALA A 261 -6.54 -34.25 8.03
CA ALA A 261 -6.92 -32.91 8.49
C ALA A 261 -8.26 -32.43 7.89
N GLU A 262 -8.59 -32.82 6.66
CA GLU A 262 -9.86 -32.44 6.02
C GLU A 262 -11.10 -33.10 6.66
N GLN A 263 -10.93 -34.19 7.43
CA GLN A 263 -12.05 -34.82 8.15
C GLN A 263 -12.39 -34.14 9.49
N GLU A 264 -11.51 -33.32 10.07
CA GLU A 264 -11.80 -32.55 11.30
C GLU A 264 -12.35 -31.13 11.05
N ILE A 265 -12.30 -30.62 9.82
CA ILE A 265 -12.75 -29.24 9.50
C ILE A 265 -14.25 -29.18 9.13
N HIS A 266 -14.91 -30.32 8.89
CA HIS A 266 -16.36 -30.39 8.65
C HIS A 266 -17.16 -30.59 9.94
N THR A 267 -17.22 -29.57 10.80
CA THR A 267 -18.40 -29.14 11.59
C THR A 267 -18.00 -28.12 12.67
N THR A 268 -17.60 -26.92 12.26
CA THR A 268 -17.83 -25.72 13.07
C THR A 268 -18.84 -24.85 12.36
N SER A 269 -20.09 -25.29 12.41
CA SER A 269 -21.21 -24.38 12.37
C SER A 269 -21.04 -23.44 13.55
N ASP A 270 -20.52 -22.23 13.29
CA ASP A 270 -20.53 -21.11 14.22
C ASP A 270 -21.99 -20.65 14.39
N VAL A 271 -22.77 -21.50 15.07
CA VAL A 271 -23.98 -21.04 15.74
C VAL A 271 -23.44 -20.20 16.87
N SER A 272 -23.51 -18.88 16.69
CA SER A 272 -23.34 -17.91 17.77
C SER A 272 -24.09 -18.44 18.99
N HIS A 273 -23.37 -19.04 19.93
CA HIS A 273 -23.94 -19.27 21.24
C HIS A 273 -24.34 -17.88 21.70
N VAL A 274 -25.65 -17.65 21.80
CA VAL A 274 -26.17 -16.51 22.54
C VAL A 274 -25.71 -16.76 23.97
N THR A 275 -24.49 -16.32 24.28
CA THR A 275 -23.93 -16.39 25.61
C THR A 275 -24.84 -15.50 26.42
N VAL A 276 -25.75 -16.12 27.17
CA VAL A 276 -26.62 -15.40 28.09
C VAL A 276 -25.67 -14.58 28.96
N PRO A 277 -25.75 -13.23 28.92
CA PRO A 277 -24.83 -12.39 29.67
C PRO A 277 -24.87 -12.85 31.13
N ASN A 278 -23.70 -13.07 31.72
CA ASN A 278 -23.68 -13.42 33.14
C ASN A 278 -24.33 -12.26 33.93
N LEU A 279 -24.90 -12.57 35.10
CA LEU A 279 -25.62 -11.56 35.90
C LEU A 279 -24.75 -10.34 36.21
N SER A 280 -23.43 -10.52 36.32
CA SER A 280 -22.46 -9.44 36.56
C SER A 280 -22.28 -8.49 35.37
N ASP A 281 -22.52 -8.96 34.15
CA ASP A 281 -22.41 -8.17 32.92
C ASP A 281 -23.71 -7.42 32.62
N MET A 282 -24.85 -8.00 33.02
CA MET A 282 -26.13 -7.28 33.02
C MET A 282 -26.13 -6.16 34.07
N SER A 283 -25.62 -6.44 35.29
CA SER A 283 -25.55 -5.42 36.33
C SER A 283 -24.58 -4.30 35.98
N LEU A 284 -23.46 -4.60 35.29
CA LEU A 284 -22.52 -3.58 34.82
C LEU A 284 -23.15 -2.67 33.75
N ASP A 285 -23.92 -3.21 32.80
CA ASP A 285 -24.61 -2.40 31.79
C ASP A 285 -25.56 -1.38 32.43
N VAL A 286 -26.37 -1.83 33.39
CA VAL A 286 -27.27 -0.95 34.15
C VAL A 286 -26.48 0.07 34.96
N ALA A 287 -25.42 -0.35 35.65
CA ALA A 287 -24.60 0.55 36.46
C ALA A 287 -23.93 1.64 35.62
N VAL A 288 -23.35 1.29 34.46
CA VAL A 288 -22.74 2.25 33.53
C VAL A 288 -23.79 3.26 33.07
N LYS A 289 -24.95 2.80 32.57
CA LYS A 289 -26.00 3.70 32.09
C LYS A 289 -26.53 4.63 33.17
N GLN A 290 -26.81 4.10 34.37
CA GLN A 290 -27.27 4.89 35.50
C GLN A 290 -26.23 5.92 35.95
N SER A 291 -24.95 5.55 36.00
CA SER A 291 -23.86 6.48 36.31
C SER A 291 -23.78 7.63 35.31
N LEU A 292 -23.98 7.34 34.02
CA LEU A 292 -23.98 8.37 32.98
C LEU A 292 -25.19 9.31 33.08
N ASP A 293 -26.37 8.76 33.38
CA ASP A 293 -27.61 9.52 33.55
C ASP A 293 -27.54 10.46 34.78
N VAL A 294 -26.88 10.02 35.86
CA VAL A 294 -26.67 10.82 37.07
C VAL A 294 -25.47 11.77 36.93
N GLY A 295 -24.58 11.52 35.97
CA GLY A 295 -23.35 12.28 35.77
C GLY A 295 -22.24 11.96 36.78
N ASP A 296 -22.33 10.80 37.46
CA ASP A 296 -21.31 10.32 38.42
C ASP A 296 -20.80 8.93 38.01
N THR A 297 -19.60 8.92 37.42
CA THR A 297 -18.93 7.71 36.91
C THR A 297 -17.94 7.11 37.90
N ALA A 298 -17.74 7.70 39.09
CA ALA A 298 -16.65 7.33 39.99
C ALA A 298 -16.68 5.86 40.44
N GLU A 299 -17.86 5.28 40.68
CA GLU A 299 -17.97 3.86 41.05
C GLU A 299 -17.74 2.92 39.86
N VAL A 300 -18.08 3.34 38.64
CA VAL A 300 -17.84 2.55 37.43
C VAL A 300 -16.36 2.56 37.07
N GLU A 301 -15.69 3.70 37.23
CA GLU A 301 -14.24 3.85 37.06
C GLU A 301 -13.50 2.84 37.95
N LYS A 302 -13.97 2.65 39.20
CA LYS A 302 -13.45 1.64 40.14
C LYS A 302 -13.53 0.20 39.67
N LEU A 303 -14.31 -0.08 38.63
CA LEU A 303 -14.48 -1.42 38.08
C LEU A 303 -13.68 -1.61 36.78
N VAL A 304 -13.22 -0.53 36.13
CA VAL A 304 -12.59 -0.59 34.81
C VAL A 304 -11.31 -1.43 34.82
N TRP A 305 -10.50 -1.31 35.87
CA TRP A 305 -9.25 -2.07 36.06
C TRP A 305 -9.43 -3.56 36.38
N LEU A 306 -10.68 -4.04 36.55
CA LEU A 306 -10.93 -5.46 36.69
C LEU A 306 -10.80 -6.16 35.32
N PRO A 307 -10.22 -7.38 35.25
CA PRO A 307 -10.01 -8.08 33.99
C PRO A 307 -11.28 -8.18 33.13
N GLY A 308 -11.18 -7.72 31.88
CA GLY A 308 -12.27 -7.74 30.90
C GLY A 308 -13.36 -6.66 31.09
N LYS A 309 -13.38 -5.94 32.22
CA LYS A 309 -14.41 -4.93 32.49
C LYS A 309 -14.22 -3.68 31.65
N ALA A 310 -12.99 -3.19 31.43
CA ALA A 310 -12.73 -2.09 30.51
C ALA A 310 -13.31 -2.33 29.10
N ALA A 311 -13.04 -3.50 28.50
CA ALA A 311 -13.56 -3.85 27.18
C ALA A 311 -15.10 -3.90 27.15
N ARG A 312 -15.73 -4.39 28.23
CA ARG A 312 -17.19 -4.40 28.36
C ARG A 312 -17.77 -2.98 28.50
N VAL A 313 -17.18 -2.14 29.34
CA VAL A 313 -17.59 -0.73 29.48
C VAL A 313 -17.44 0.00 28.15
N LYS A 314 -16.35 -0.21 27.42
CA LYS A 314 -16.15 0.33 26.06
C LYS A 314 -17.30 -0.07 25.12
N ALA A 315 -17.73 -1.34 25.14
CA ALA A 315 -18.84 -1.82 24.32
C ALA A 315 -20.18 -1.19 24.71
N ILE A 316 -20.44 -0.99 26.01
CA ILE A 316 -21.64 -0.30 26.50
C ILE A 316 -21.64 1.15 26.03
N LEU A 317 -20.54 1.87 26.23
CA LEU A 317 -20.35 3.26 25.77
C LEU A 317 -20.53 3.40 24.26
N ARG A 318 -19.97 2.45 23.48
CA ARG A 318 -20.12 2.40 22.02
C ARG A 318 -21.58 2.27 21.58
N ALA A 319 -22.42 1.59 22.36
CA ALA A 319 -23.83 1.38 22.01
C ALA A 319 -24.73 2.60 22.30
N LEU A 320 -24.24 3.62 23.00
CA LEU A 320 -25.04 4.79 23.38
C LEU A 320 -25.31 5.71 22.19
N ARG A 321 -26.57 6.09 22.03
CA ARG A 321 -27.05 7.01 20.98
C ARG A 321 -28.20 7.87 21.55
N PRO A 322 -28.05 9.21 21.70
CA PRO A 322 -26.81 9.98 21.54
C PRO A 322 -25.74 9.59 22.59
N PHE A 323 -24.47 9.94 22.32
CA PHE A 323 -23.41 9.75 23.32
C PHE A 323 -23.46 10.87 24.37
N PRO A 324 -23.50 10.56 25.68
CA PRO A 324 -23.62 11.56 26.73
C PRO A 324 -22.28 12.23 27.08
N ASP A 325 -22.30 13.53 27.38
CA ASP A 325 -21.11 14.30 27.79
C ASP A 325 -20.40 13.69 29.01
N SER A 326 -21.19 13.17 29.97
CA SER A 326 -20.66 12.47 31.17
C SER A 326 -19.83 11.23 30.83
N GLY A 327 -20.03 10.64 29.64
CA GLY A 327 -19.32 9.46 29.18
C GLY A 327 -17.93 9.73 28.61
N VAL A 328 -17.58 10.98 28.30
CA VAL A 328 -16.29 11.34 27.70
C VAL A 328 -15.13 10.98 28.62
N HIS A 329 -15.21 11.37 29.91
CA HIS A 329 -14.17 11.09 30.88
C HIS A 329 -13.98 9.59 31.12
N LEU A 330 -15.09 8.88 31.32
CA LEU A 330 -15.09 7.43 31.51
C LEU A 330 -14.49 6.71 30.29
N LEU A 331 -14.80 7.16 29.08
CA LEU A 331 -14.22 6.60 27.85
C LEU A 331 -12.71 6.79 27.82
N SER A 332 -12.19 7.97 28.16
CA SER A 332 -10.74 8.20 28.24
C SER A 332 -10.04 7.29 29.25
N ILE A 333 -10.66 7.01 30.40
CA ILE A 333 -10.13 6.06 31.39
C ILE A 333 -10.10 4.64 30.81
N VAL A 334 -11.20 4.22 30.18
CA VAL A 334 -11.31 2.90 29.55
C VAL A 334 -10.26 2.70 28.46
N LEU A 335 -10.02 3.70 27.62
CA LEU A 335 -9.02 3.62 26.55
C LEU A 335 -7.59 3.56 27.10
N LYS A 336 -7.30 4.29 28.19
CA LYS A 336 -6.00 4.19 28.90
C LYS A 336 -5.78 2.80 29.48
N GLU A 337 -6.79 2.22 30.11
CA GLU A 337 -6.73 0.85 30.67
C GLU A 337 -6.48 -0.19 29.57
N LEU A 338 -7.13 -0.02 28.41
CA LEU A 338 -6.93 -0.90 27.24
C LEU A 338 -5.61 -0.62 26.49
N LYS A 339 -4.81 0.35 26.93
CA LYS A 339 -3.56 0.79 26.28
C LYS A 339 -3.76 1.29 24.85
N GLU A 340 -4.93 1.84 24.57
CA GLU A 340 -5.30 2.42 23.26
C GLU A 340 -5.01 3.93 23.21
N THR A 341 -3.85 4.35 23.73
CA THR A 341 -3.47 5.77 23.82
C THR A 341 -2.70 6.24 22.60
N PHE A 342 -1.77 5.43 22.08
CA PHE A 342 -1.00 5.76 20.88
C PHE A 342 -1.85 5.57 19.61
N ARG A 343 -2.59 4.45 19.59
CA ARG A 343 -3.59 4.11 18.59
C ARG A 343 -4.94 3.97 19.26
N THR A 344 -5.85 4.88 18.95
CA THR A 344 -7.15 4.99 19.60
C THR A 344 -8.26 4.49 18.68
N GLU A 345 -8.97 3.44 19.13
CA GLU A 345 -10.04 2.79 18.37
C GLU A 345 -11.44 3.26 18.81
N LEU A 346 -12.00 4.22 18.07
CA LEU A 346 -13.33 4.82 18.31
C LEU A 346 -14.36 4.40 17.26
N THR A 347 -14.08 3.33 16.51
CA THR A 347 -14.98 2.79 15.49
C THR A 347 -16.35 2.45 16.05
N GLY A 348 -17.39 2.88 15.33
CA GLY A 348 -18.79 2.66 15.66
C GLY A 348 -19.28 3.42 16.89
N PHE A 349 -18.56 4.44 17.38
CA PHE A 349 -19.08 5.34 18.41
C PHE A 349 -19.91 6.47 17.78
N GLY A 350 -20.93 6.95 18.50
CA GLY A 350 -21.76 8.09 18.12
C GLY A 350 -21.27 9.40 18.74
N LEU A 351 -19.96 9.65 18.70
CA LEU A 351 -19.31 10.82 19.29
C LEU A 351 -19.44 12.02 18.35
N SER A 352 -19.76 13.20 18.87
CA SER A 352 -19.64 14.47 18.12
C SER A 352 -18.17 14.86 17.98
N GLY A 353 -17.86 15.82 17.10
CA GLY A 353 -16.50 16.38 16.97
C GLY A 353 -15.93 16.86 18.31
N ALA A 354 -16.74 17.56 19.12
CA ALA A 354 -16.35 18.03 20.45
C ALA A 354 -16.04 16.87 21.42
N HIS A 355 -16.82 15.78 21.38
CA HIS A 355 -16.53 14.60 22.20
C HIS A 355 -15.21 13.94 21.79
N VAL A 356 -14.95 13.78 20.49
CA VAL A 356 -13.69 13.22 20.00
C VAL A 356 -12.51 14.09 20.44
N ALA A 357 -12.59 15.40 20.20
CA ALA A 357 -11.56 16.36 20.62
C ALA A 357 -11.25 16.26 22.12
N ALA A 358 -12.29 16.19 22.97
CA ALA A 358 -12.12 16.04 24.42
C ALA A 358 -11.47 14.70 24.81
N VAL A 359 -11.88 13.59 24.19
CA VAL A 359 -11.28 12.27 24.42
C VAL A 359 -9.80 12.29 24.05
N LEU A 360 -9.46 12.73 22.84
CA LEU A 360 -8.07 12.71 22.35
C LEU A 360 -7.16 13.62 23.20
N SER A 361 -7.64 14.81 23.55
CA SER A 361 -6.91 15.72 24.44
C SER A 361 -6.61 15.07 25.79
N ALA A 362 -7.55 14.30 26.35
CA ALA A 362 -7.36 13.59 27.61
C ALA A 362 -6.40 12.39 27.52
N LEU A 363 -6.21 11.79 26.33
CA LEU A 363 -5.28 10.69 26.11
C LEU A 363 -3.82 11.17 25.98
N GLY A 364 -3.61 12.39 25.48
CA GLY A 364 -2.29 12.98 25.29
C GLY A 364 -1.71 12.64 23.92
N GLU A 365 -0.62 11.87 23.88
CA GLU A 365 0.08 11.54 22.64
C GLU A 365 -0.65 10.43 21.85
N VAL A 366 -1.56 10.86 20.97
CA VAL A 366 -2.26 10.01 20.02
C VAL A 366 -1.65 10.23 18.63
N HIS A 367 -1.28 9.16 17.92
CA HIS A 367 -0.76 9.24 16.55
C HIS A 367 -1.77 8.72 15.52
N HIS A 368 -2.58 7.73 15.89
CA HIS A 368 -3.57 7.10 15.03
C HIS A 368 -4.94 7.12 15.70
N VAL A 369 -5.96 7.58 14.99
CA VAL A 369 -7.35 7.52 15.46
C VAL A 369 -8.24 6.90 14.38
N ASP A 370 -8.99 5.86 14.76
CA ASP A 370 -10.02 5.29 13.91
C ASP A 370 -11.41 5.76 14.38
N LEU A 371 -12.09 6.50 13.52
CA LEU A 371 -13.43 7.06 13.73
C LEU A 371 -14.46 6.40 12.80
N SER A 372 -14.13 5.25 12.21
CA SER A 372 -14.97 4.58 11.22
C SER A 372 -16.39 4.31 11.74
N ASP A 373 -17.36 4.31 10.83
CA ASP A 373 -18.81 4.17 11.10
C ASP A 373 -19.39 5.21 12.09
N ASN A 374 -18.73 6.33 12.32
CA ASN A 374 -19.30 7.43 13.08
C ASN A 374 -20.30 8.21 12.20
N THR A 375 -21.55 8.33 12.66
CA THR A 375 -22.64 8.99 11.91
C THR A 375 -23.01 10.37 12.49
N VAL A 376 -22.14 10.96 13.31
CA VAL A 376 -22.38 12.24 14.00
C VAL A 376 -21.34 13.28 13.57
N ILE A 377 -20.09 12.87 13.36
CA ILE A 377 -19.01 13.75 12.91
C ILE A 377 -19.27 14.25 11.49
N VAL A 378 -19.05 15.54 11.27
CA VAL A 378 -19.09 16.19 9.95
C VAL A 378 -17.69 16.63 9.51
N ALA A 379 -17.53 17.01 8.24
CA ALA A 379 -16.24 17.43 7.70
C ALA A 379 -15.63 18.63 8.45
N ASP A 380 -16.47 19.58 8.90
CA ASP A 380 -16.02 20.78 9.62
C ASP A 380 -15.49 20.49 11.04
N ASP A 381 -15.79 19.31 11.62
CA ASP A 381 -15.25 18.90 12.91
C ASP A 381 -13.77 18.46 12.83
N ILE A 382 -13.33 17.97 11.66
CA ILE A 382 -12.02 17.33 11.48
C ILE A 382 -10.86 18.26 11.87
N PRO A 383 -10.83 19.53 11.44
CA PRO A 383 -9.76 20.43 11.85
C PRO A 383 -9.70 20.71 13.36
N ASP A 384 -10.82 20.72 14.06
CA ASP A 384 -10.87 20.92 15.51
C ASP A 384 -10.42 19.65 16.27
N ILE A 385 -10.74 18.47 15.74
CA ILE A 385 -10.20 17.19 16.22
C ILE A 385 -8.66 17.17 16.10
N ILE A 386 -8.12 17.62 14.97
CA ILE A 386 -6.66 17.72 14.75
C ILE A 386 -6.03 18.71 15.74
N ALA A 387 -6.67 19.87 15.94
CA ALA A 387 -6.18 20.89 16.86
C ALA A 387 -6.13 20.41 18.32
N ALA A 388 -7.08 19.56 18.72
CA ALA A 388 -7.12 18.98 20.07
C ALA A 388 -6.02 17.92 20.32
N ALA A 389 -5.47 17.34 19.25
CA ALA A 389 -4.44 16.30 19.32
C ALA A 389 -3.38 16.50 18.22
N PRO A 390 -2.45 17.46 18.38
CA PRO A 390 -1.47 17.83 17.36
C PRO A 390 -0.44 16.73 17.04
N THR A 391 -0.40 15.66 17.84
CA THR A 391 0.42 14.47 17.59
C THR A 391 -0.22 13.51 16.60
N VAL A 392 -1.51 13.66 16.28
CA VAL A 392 -2.20 12.80 15.33
C VAL A 392 -1.56 12.94 13.95
N ARG A 393 -1.26 11.79 13.35
CA ARG A 393 -0.69 11.65 12.00
C ARG A 393 -1.69 10.98 11.05
N ARG A 394 -2.53 10.07 11.55
CA ARG A 394 -3.51 9.29 10.79
C ARG A 394 -4.91 9.40 11.37
N ILE A 395 -5.88 9.71 10.53
CA ILE A 395 -7.32 9.65 10.87
C ILE A 395 -8.02 8.71 9.88
N VAL A 396 -8.75 7.72 10.39
CA VAL A 396 -9.58 6.83 9.56
C VAL A 396 -11.05 7.24 9.69
N LEU A 397 -11.69 7.55 8.57
CA LEU A 397 -13.06 8.06 8.46
C LEU A 397 -13.93 7.17 7.53
N MET A 398 -13.71 5.86 7.56
CA MET A 398 -14.39 4.94 6.67
C MET A 398 -15.82 4.67 7.14
N GLY A 399 -16.81 4.71 6.24
CA GLY A 399 -18.22 4.50 6.62
C GLY A 399 -18.86 5.68 7.39
N CYS A 400 -18.17 6.82 7.50
CA CYS A 400 -18.70 8.02 8.15
C CYS A 400 -19.67 8.78 7.23
N SER A 401 -20.92 8.31 7.14
CA SER A 401 -21.94 8.84 6.22
C SER A 401 -22.27 10.33 6.36
N SER A 402 -21.90 10.97 7.48
CA SER A 402 -22.13 12.40 7.75
C SER A 402 -20.96 13.30 7.34
N VAL A 403 -19.81 12.73 6.99
CA VAL A 403 -18.65 13.47 6.48
C VAL A 403 -18.83 13.65 4.97
N ASP A 404 -19.21 14.85 4.56
CA ASP A 404 -19.25 15.21 3.14
C ASP A 404 -17.82 15.28 2.57
N GLY A 405 -17.53 14.39 1.62
CA GLY A 405 -16.23 14.30 0.96
C GLY A 405 -15.85 15.57 0.19
N ALA A 406 -16.81 16.23 -0.47
CA ALA A 406 -16.53 17.45 -1.23
C ALA A 406 -16.13 18.60 -0.29
N ARG A 407 -16.86 18.74 0.83
CA ARG A 407 -16.53 19.70 1.88
C ARG A 407 -15.17 19.40 2.53
N LEU A 408 -14.86 18.13 2.77
CA LEU A 408 -13.56 17.73 3.32
C LEU A 408 -12.40 18.10 2.39
N LEU A 409 -12.52 17.82 1.08
CA LEU A 409 -11.53 18.23 0.08
C LEU A 409 -11.38 19.76 0.03
N GLU A 410 -12.50 20.49 0.08
CA GLU A 410 -12.49 21.96 0.12
C GLU A 410 -11.72 22.51 1.33
N LEU A 411 -11.94 21.95 2.52
CA LEU A 411 -11.23 22.35 3.74
C LEU A 411 -9.72 22.14 3.63
N VAL A 412 -9.27 20.99 3.10
CA VAL A 412 -7.84 20.72 2.91
C VAL A 412 -7.22 21.69 1.90
N ARG A 413 -7.98 22.08 0.88
CA ARG A 413 -7.52 23.03 -0.15
C ARG A 413 -7.46 24.46 0.36
N THR A 414 -8.46 24.90 1.11
CA THR A 414 -8.64 26.31 1.53
C THR A 414 -7.98 26.64 2.87
N GLU A 415 -7.84 25.65 3.76
CA GLU A 415 -7.25 25.78 5.10
C GLU A 415 -6.10 24.78 5.34
N PRO A 416 -5.13 24.62 4.42
CA PRO A 416 -4.09 23.58 4.52
C PRO A 416 -3.25 23.68 5.80
N SER A 417 -3.15 24.88 6.39
CA SER A 417 -2.44 25.09 7.65
C SER A 417 -3.00 24.30 8.84
N ARG A 418 -4.29 23.93 8.81
CA ARG A 418 -4.93 23.14 9.87
C ARG A 418 -4.62 21.65 9.77
N PHE A 419 -4.00 21.21 8.68
CA PHE A 419 -3.68 19.80 8.40
C PHE A 419 -2.18 19.51 8.44
N LYS A 420 -1.35 20.46 8.90
CA LYS A 420 0.13 20.36 8.89
C LYS A 420 0.71 19.21 9.70
N SER A 421 -0.02 18.71 10.70
CA SER A 421 0.40 17.58 11.51
C SER A 421 0.03 16.23 10.92
N ILE A 422 -0.76 16.20 9.84
CA ILE A 422 -1.36 14.99 9.28
C ILE A 422 -0.51 14.45 8.13
N GLU A 423 -0.41 13.13 8.08
CA GLU A 423 0.20 12.35 7.01
C GLU A 423 -0.87 11.61 6.19
N GLY A 424 -2.03 11.34 6.80
CA GLY A 424 -3.12 10.63 6.14
C GLY A 424 -4.50 10.85 6.75
N ILE A 425 -5.48 11.16 5.91
CA ILE A 425 -6.91 11.04 6.20
C ILE A 425 -7.48 9.97 5.28
N LEU A 426 -7.92 8.85 5.86
CA LEU A 426 -8.48 7.73 5.10
C LEU A 426 -9.99 7.87 5.02
N HIS A 427 -10.42 8.50 3.93
CA HIS A 427 -11.80 8.75 3.57
C HIS A 427 -11.97 8.47 2.06
N PRO A 428 -13.09 7.91 1.59
CA PRO A 428 -13.29 7.60 0.17
C PRO A 428 -13.04 8.75 -0.80
N ALA A 429 -13.23 10.01 -0.36
CA ALA A 429 -12.94 11.20 -1.16
C ALA A 429 -11.45 11.37 -1.55
N PHE A 430 -10.52 10.71 -0.85
CA PHE A 430 -9.09 10.73 -1.16
C PHE A 430 -8.61 9.49 -1.95
N PHE A 431 -9.52 8.59 -2.30
CA PHE A 431 -9.21 7.38 -3.06
C PHE A 431 -9.75 7.31 -4.51
N PRO A 432 -10.37 8.36 -5.10
CA PRO A 432 -10.97 8.18 -6.42
C PRO A 432 -9.87 7.96 -7.47
N VAL A 433 -10.14 7.08 -8.44
CA VAL A 433 -9.28 6.87 -9.61
C VAL A 433 -9.25 8.15 -10.45
N GLU A 434 -10.40 8.79 -10.63
CA GLU A 434 -10.53 10.10 -11.28
C GLU A 434 -10.69 11.19 -10.22
N GLN A 435 -9.71 12.08 -10.14
CA GLN A 435 -9.73 13.17 -9.16
C GLN A 435 -10.73 14.26 -9.55
N PRO A 436 -11.50 14.80 -8.59
CA PRO A 436 -12.20 16.05 -8.82
C PRO A 436 -11.19 17.18 -9.03
N ASP A 437 -11.39 18.00 -10.05
CA ASP A 437 -10.61 19.23 -10.26
C ASP A 437 -11.32 20.41 -9.56
N PRO A 438 -10.69 21.12 -8.61
CA PRO A 438 -9.33 20.94 -8.09
C PRO A 438 -9.22 19.89 -6.97
N TYR A 439 -8.12 19.13 -6.98
CA TYR A 439 -7.79 18.16 -5.93
C TYR A 439 -6.73 18.73 -4.96
N PRO A 440 -6.83 18.50 -3.64
CA PRO A 440 -5.82 19.00 -2.71
C PRO A 440 -4.44 18.37 -2.94
N CYS A 441 -3.40 19.22 -3.03
CA CYS A 441 -2.04 18.80 -3.31
C CYS A 441 -1.05 19.62 -2.47
N ALA A 442 -0.55 19.05 -1.37
CA ALA A 442 0.36 19.74 -0.46
C ALA A 442 1.84 19.50 -0.80
N PHE A 443 2.17 18.32 -1.33
CA PHE A 443 3.52 17.96 -1.74
C PHE A 443 3.53 17.21 -3.06
N VAL A 444 4.51 17.51 -3.91
CA VAL A 444 4.75 16.85 -5.19
C VAL A 444 6.18 16.33 -5.24
N TYR A 445 6.33 15.09 -5.67
CA TYR A 445 7.58 14.54 -6.15
C TYR A 445 7.59 14.60 -7.67
N SER A 446 8.59 15.25 -8.26
CA SER A 446 8.72 15.42 -9.71
C SER A 446 10.10 14.96 -10.16
N TYR A 447 10.13 13.82 -10.86
CA TYR A 447 11.30 13.35 -11.59
C TYR A 447 11.22 13.85 -13.04
N VAL A 448 12.28 14.51 -13.53
CA VAL A 448 12.34 15.02 -14.90
C VAL A 448 13.35 14.21 -15.70
N ASN A 449 12.86 13.53 -16.74
CA ASN A 449 13.71 12.81 -17.69
C ASN A 449 14.12 13.72 -18.86
N LEU A 450 15.38 13.64 -19.29
CA LEU A 450 15.97 14.38 -20.40
C LEU A 450 15.78 13.69 -21.77
N GLY A 451 15.43 12.40 -21.78
CA GLY A 451 15.58 11.52 -22.94
C GLY A 451 14.55 11.70 -24.05
N ASN A 452 13.27 11.96 -23.76
CA ASN A 452 12.19 12.14 -24.74
C ASN A 452 10.92 12.72 -24.09
N TRP A 453 9.96 13.17 -24.93
CA TRP A 453 8.70 13.88 -24.65
C TRP A 453 7.69 13.24 -23.66
N THR A 454 8.08 12.25 -22.86
CA THR A 454 7.21 11.67 -21.82
C THR A 454 7.31 12.50 -20.55
N GLU A 455 6.16 12.95 -20.03
CA GLU A 455 6.05 13.53 -18.70
C GLU A 455 6.74 12.60 -17.70
N GLY A 456 7.78 13.09 -17.02
CA GLY A 456 8.48 12.29 -16.03
C GLY A 456 7.58 11.90 -14.85
N ALA A 457 8.07 11.04 -13.97
CA ALA A 457 7.29 10.56 -12.83
C ALA A 457 6.89 11.72 -11.91
N ARG A 458 5.57 11.98 -11.83
CA ARG A 458 4.98 12.94 -10.90
C ARG A 458 4.08 12.21 -9.92
N VAL A 459 4.34 12.40 -8.64
CA VAL A 459 3.53 11.83 -7.55
C VAL A 459 3.15 12.94 -6.60
N SER A 460 1.87 13.10 -6.31
CA SER A 460 1.36 14.11 -5.41
C SER A 460 0.64 13.50 -4.22
N ILE A 461 0.72 14.19 -3.07
CA ILE A 461 0.03 13.82 -1.84
C ILE A 461 -0.69 15.03 -1.21
N PRO A 462 -1.92 14.86 -0.70
CA PRO A 462 -2.71 15.94 -0.09
C PRO A 462 -2.22 16.34 1.31
N PHE A 463 -1.50 15.46 1.99
CA PHE A 463 -0.97 15.66 3.33
C PHE A 463 0.48 15.20 3.37
N PHE A 464 1.30 15.82 4.20
CA PHE A 464 2.66 15.34 4.42
C PHE A 464 3.24 15.89 5.73
N THR A 465 4.14 15.10 6.31
CA THR A 465 5.13 15.59 7.26
C THR A 465 6.52 15.57 6.62
N PRO A 466 7.45 16.41 7.09
CA PRO A 466 8.86 16.34 6.71
C PRO A 466 9.46 14.95 6.91
N ALA A 467 9.07 14.26 7.99
CA ALA A 467 9.53 12.90 8.26
C ALA A 467 9.11 11.92 7.14
N GLN A 468 7.86 12.02 6.68
CA GLN A 468 7.34 11.21 5.58
C GLN A 468 8.10 11.49 4.27
N VAL A 469 8.30 12.77 3.94
CA VAL A 469 9.04 13.19 2.74
C VAL A 469 10.49 12.70 2.78
N VAL A 470 11.19 12.88 3.90
CA VAL A 470 12.58 12.44 4.05
C VAL A 470 12.71 10.93 3.89
N GLN A 471 11.79 10.16 4.47
CA GLN A 471 11.75 8.70 4.32
C GLN A 471 11.50 8.30 2.87
N ALA A 472 10.51 8.89 2.21
CA ALA A 472 10.16 8.56 0.83
C ALA A 472 11.32 8.91 -0.15
N LEU A 473 11.99 10.04 0.06
CA LEU A 473 13.15 10.43 -0.74
C LEU A 473 14.35 9.50 -0.53
N THR A 474 14.55 9.04 0.71
CA THR A 474 15.56 8.03 1.04
C THR A 474 15.33 6.71 0.31
N ASP A 475 14.06 6.38 0.03
CA ASP A 475 13.68 5.15 -0.66
C ASP A 475 13.78 5.29 -2.19
N VAL A 476 13.33 6.42 -2.76
CA VAL A 476 13.23 6.61 -4.21
C VAL A 476 14.54 7.05 -4.86
N ILE A 477 15.36 7.87 -4.21
CA ILE A 477 16.54 8.47 -4.85
C ILE A 477 17.63 7.44 -5.15
N PRO A 478 18.03 6.54 -4.21
CA PRO A 478 19.03 5.51 -4.50
C PRO A 478 18.62 4.56 -5.61
N TRP A 479 17.31 4.42 -5.85
CA TRP A 479 16.77 3.67 -6.97
C TRP A 479 17.05 4.37 -8.30
N GLN A 480 16.90 5.69 -8.34
CA GLN A 480 17.03 6.50 -9.56
C GLN A 480 18.46 6.85 -9.97
N SER A 481 19.41 6.79 -9.03
CA SER A 481 20.80 7.11 -9.31
C SER A 481 21.61 5.94 -9.86
N GLY A 482 20.99 4.76 -10.06
CA GLY A 482 21.67 3.57 -10.58
C GLY A 482 22.71 2.96 -9.66
N LEU A 483 22.86 3.50 -8.45
CA LEU A 483 23.83 3.06 -7.43
C LEU A 483 23.68 1.58 -7.04
N LYS A 484 22.62 0.88 -7.49
CA LYS A 484 22.30 -0.50 -7.11
C LYS A 484 21.81 -1.42 -8.24
N SER A 485 21.81 -1.02 -9.52
CA SER A 485 21.29 -1.88 -10.59
C SER A 485 21.99 -1.70 -11.93
N ASP A 486 22.69 -2.76 -12.38
CA ASP A 486 23.29 -2.87 -13.71
C ASP A 486 22.24 -3.01 -14.84
N HIS A 487 20.96 -3.19 -14.51
CA HIS A 487 19.85 -3.40 -15.47
C HIS A 487 19.03 -2.13 -15.74
N MET A 488 19.64 -0.97 -15.55
CA MET A 488 18.95 0.33 -15.51
C MET A 488 18.35 0.83 -16.84
N GLN A 489 18.57 0.14 -17.97
CA GLN A 489 18.10 0.60 -19.28
C GLN A 489 16.57 0.78 -19.38
N ASP A 490 15.79 0.11 -18.51
CA ASP A 490 14.32 0.24 -18.43
C ASP A 490 13.83 1.02 -17.18
N GLY A 491 14.74 1.55 -16.35
CA GLY A 491 14.41 2.21 -15.08
C GLY A 491 13.51 3.44 -15.23
N GLU A 492 13.52 4.10 -16.39
CA GLU A 492 12.67 5.27 -16.62
C GLU A 492 11.17 4.94 -16.54
N TYR A 493 10.77 3.76 -17.01
CA TYR A 493 9.37 3.35 -17.05
C TYR A 493 8.78 3.10 -15.67
N TYR A 494 9.59 2.75 -14.67
CA TYR A 494 9.09 2.32 -13.35
C TYR A 494 9.29 3.34 -12.24
N ALA A 495 9.97 4.47 -12.53
CA ALA A 495 10.22 5.53 -11.55
C ALA A 495 8.94 6.02 -10.85
N HIS A 496 7.84 6.06 -11.60
CA HIS A 496 6.53 6.44 -11.09
C HIS A 496 5.99 5.42 -10.06
N TRP A 497 6.09 4.11 -10.31
CA TRP A 497 5.64 3.10 -9.36
C TRP A 497 6.44 3.15 -8.07
N VAL A 498 7.75 3.34 -8.16
CA VAL A 498 8.61 3.46 -6.97
C VAL A 498 8.26 4.70 -6.17
N ALA A 499 8.04 5.83 -6.82
CA ALA A 499 7.58 7.05 -6.16
C ALA A 499 6.21 6.86 -5.49
N LEU A 500 5.24 6.23 -6.18
CA LEU A 500 3.93 5.90 -5.59
C LEU A 500 4.10 5.00 -4.36
N ALA A 501 4.95 3.98 -4.44
CA ALA A 501 5.19 3.04 -3.34
C ALA A 501 5.91 3.68 -2.15
N ALA A 502 6.79 4.64 -2.37
CA ALA A 502 7.52 5.37 -1.33
C ALA A 502 6.63 6.41 -0.64
N PHE A 503 5.93 7.25 -1.41
CA PHE A 503 5.15 8.38 -0.87
C PHE A 503 3.81 7.96 -0.24
N GLN A 504 3.33 6.74 -0.45
CA GLN A 504 2.14 6.23 0.25
C GLN A 504 2.42 5.87 1.72
N GLY A 505 3.68 5.58 2.08
CA GLY A 505 4.05 5.10 3.41
C GLY A 505 4.22 6.24 4.42
N GLY A 506 4.03 5.92 5.70
CA GLY A 506 4.50 6.77 6.81
C GLY A 506 5.99 6.55 7.12
N PRO A 507 6.58 7.38 8.01
CA PRO A 507 7.93 7.15 8.53
C PRO A 507 8.08 5.75 9.16
N ARG A 508 9.23 5.11 8.94
CA ARG A 508 9.50 3.77 9.45
C ARG A 508 10.43 3.82 10.66
N GLN A 509 10.26 2.86 11.58
CA GLN A 509 11.21 2.68 12.67
C GLN A 509 12.53 2.10 12.15
N PRO A 510 13.67 2.34 12.81
CA PRO A 510 14.94 1.72 12.43
C PRO A 510 14.82 0.19 12.37
N GLY A 511 15.21 -0.39 11.23
CA GLY A 511 15.16 -1.84 11.00
C GLY A 511 13.81 -2.37 10.49
N GLN A 512 12.76 -1.55 10.47
CA GLN A 512 11.48 -1.92 9.89
C GLN A 512 11.57 -1.97 8.36
N SER A 513 11.10 -3.07 7.77
CA SER A 513 11.04 -3.25 6.32
C SER A 513 10.02 -2.28 5.71
N ALA A 514 10.25 -1.88 4.45
CA ALA A 514 9.28 -1.11 3.69
C ALA A 514 7.94 -1.85 3.60
N ASN A 515 7.92 -3.17 3.48
CA ASN A 515 6.69 -3.97 3.43
C ASN A 515 5.94 -4.05 4.77
N GLU A 516 6.56 -3.64 5.87
CA GLU A 516 5.92 -3.54 7.19
C GLU A 516 5.35 -2.14 7.45
N ARG A 517 5.36 -1.25 6.45
CA ARG A 517 4.90 0.14 6.61
C ARG A 517 3.39 0.25 6.78
N THR A 518 2.97 1.24 7.55
CA THR A 518 1.60 1.75 7.49
C THR A 518 1.44 2.62 6.24
N VAL A 519 0.41 2.34 5.43
CA VAL A 519 0.09 3.11 4.22
C VAL A 519 -0.85 4.25 4.58
N MET A 520 -0.35 5.49 4.54
CA MET A 520 -0.99 6.71 5.05
C MET A 520 -1.90 7.37 4.04
N VAL A 521 -1.62 7.22 2.76
CA VAL A 521 -2.36 7.87 1.67
C VAL A 521 -2.24 7.04 0.40
N ILE A 522 -3.13 7.27 -0.56
CA ILE A 522 -2.96 6.79 -1.93
C ILE A 522 -2.42 7.98 -2.75
N PRO A 523 -1.12 8.00 -3.06
CA PRO A 523 -0.54 9.08 -3.84
C PRO A 523 -1.12 9.09 -5.24
N GLN A 524 -1.02 10.24 -5.87
CA GLN A 524 -1.70 10.51 -7.11
C GLN A 524 -0.71 10.83 -8.22
N SER A 525 -1.00 10.38 -9.43
CA SER A 525 -0.20 10.69 -10.63
C SER A 525 -0.61 12.01 -11.27
N SER A 526 -0.88 13.04 -10.46
CA SER A 526 -1.37 14.34 -10.93
C SER A 526 -0.41 15.47 -10.61
N GLY A 527 -0.42 16.48 -11.49
CA GLY A 527 0.25 17.74 -11.25
C GLY A 527 -0.43 18.55 -10.13
N PRO A 528 0.28 19.54 -9.59
CA PRO A 528 -0.25 20.40 -8.53
C PRO A 528 -1.40 21.26 -9.07
N CYS A 529 -2.56 21.15 -8.45
CA CYS A 529 -3.71 21.97 -8.77
C CYS A 529 -4.34 22.57 -7.51
N GLY A 530 -4.89 23.78 -7.65
CA GLY A 530 -5.87 24.32 -6.71
C GLY A 530 -5.40 24.84 -5.34
N GLN A 531 -4.12 24.71 -4.96
CA GLN A 531 -3.59 25.29 -3.71
C GLN A 531 -2.75 26.56 -3.96
N ALA A 532 -2.83 27.49 -2.99
CA ALA A 532 -2.08 28.75 -3.00
C ALA A 532 -0.56 28.53 -2.99
N THR A 533 -0.12 27.49 -2.28
CA THR A 533 1.28 27.13 -2.11
C THR A 533 1.46 25.63 -2.21
N VAL A 534 2.40 25.16 -3.01
CA VAL A 534 2.72 23.74 -3.12
C VAL A 534 4.22 23.53 -2.97
N TRP A 535 4.60 22.56 -2.14
CA TRP A 535 5.99 22.10 -2.03
C TRP A 535 6.25 21.02 -3.08
N THR A 536 7.38 21.11 -3.75
CA THR A 536 7.78 20.12 -4.75
C THR A 536 9.23 19.72 -4.53
N PHE A 537 9.53 18.42 -4.49
CA PHE A 537 10.89 17.95 -4.69
C PHE A 537 11.08 17.67 -6.18
N VAL A 538 11.97 18.43 -6.81
CA VAL A 538 12.35 18.23 -8.20
C VAL A 538 13.69 17.50 -8.23
N CYS A 539 13.76 16.42 -8.99
CA CYS A 539 14.98 15.69 -9.23
C CYS A 539 15.16 15.45 -10.74
N LYS A 540 16.36 15.76 -11.22
CA LYS A 540 16.77 15.53 -12.59
C LYS A 540 18.11 14.84 -12.56
N MET A 541 18.07 13.50 -12.63
CA MET A 541 19.26 12.67 -12.59
C MET A 541 19.88 12.53 -13.98
N PRO A 542 21.22 12.49 -14.10
CA PRO A 542 21.89 12.15 -15.35
C PRO A 542 21.52 10.71 -15.75
N THR A 543 21.06 10.51 -16.98
CA THR A 543 20.81 9.16 -17.54
C THR A 543 22.08 8.49 -18.05
N ASP A 544 23.14 9.28 -18.31
CA ASP A 544 24.45 8.79 -18.76
C ASP A 544 25.57 9.51 -17.99
N SER A 545 26.47 8.72 -17.38
CA SER A 545 27.58 9.18 -16.53
C SER A 545 28.63 10.04 -17.26
N LEU A 546 28.55 10.21 -18.58
CA LEU A 546 29.64 10.77 -19.36
C LEU A 546 29.53 12.28 -19.62
N HIS A 547 28.36 12.92 -19.50
CA HIS A 547 28.22 14.37 -19.77
C HIS A 547 27.10 15.04 -18.94
N VAL A 548 27.35 15.28 -17.65
CA VAL A 548 26.45 16.07 -16.78
C VAL A 548 26.33 17.50 -17.33
N LYS A 549 25.14 17.92 -17.78
CA LYS A 549 24.89 19.33 -18.13
C LYS A 549 24.58 20.13 -16.86
N ALA A 550 24.92 21.42 -16.86
CA ALA A 550 24.74 22.35 -15.73
C ALA A 550 23.28 22.57 -15.23
N SER A 551 22.29 21.85 -15.78
CA SER A 551 20.86 21.92 -15.41
C SER A 551 20.34 20.62 -14.79
N GLU A 552 21.24 19.69 -14.44
CA GLU A 552 20.95 18.44 -13.73
C GLU A 552 21.19 18.64 -12.23
N GLY A 553 20.37 18.04 -11.39
CA GLY A 553 20.40 18.30 -9.96
C GLY A 553 19.11 17.97 -9.23
N TRP A 554 19.01 18.43 -8.00
CA TRP A 554 17.80 18.34 -7.18
C TRP A 554 17.49 19.66 -6.48
N ALA A 555 16.23 19.88 -6.11
CA ALA A 555 15.83 21.00 -5.26
C ALA A 555 14.50 20.72 -4.56
N PHE A 556 14.33 21.28 -3.37
CA PHE A 556 12.99 21.56 -2.86
C PHE A 556 12.55 22.91 -3.42
N VAL A 557 11.34 22.98 -3.96
CA VAL A 557 10.80 24.17 -4.60
C VAL A 557 9.45 24.50 -3.97
N GLN A 558 9.28 25.75 -3.54
CA GLN A 558 7.99 26.26 -3.10
C GLN A 558 7.36 27.08 -4.22
N TYR A 559 6.27 26.60 -4.78
CA TYR A 559 5.50 27.33 -5.78
C TYR A 559 4.37 28.08 -5.10
N THR A 560 4.25 29.38 -5.41
CA THR A 560 3.12 30.22 -4.98
C THR A 560 2.28 30.57 -6.21
N THR A 561 0.96 30.34 -6.15
CA THR A 561 0.03 30.64 -7.25
C THR A 561 -0.46 32.09 -7.25
N ASP A 562 0.25 32.98 -6.55
CA ASP A 562 -0.08 34.40 -6.54
C ASP A 562 -0.12 34.96 -7.98
N SER A 563 -1.15 35.75 -8.28
CA SER A 563 -1.45 36.43 -9.56
C SER A 563 -2.13 35.64 -10.69
N ALA A 564 -3.28 35.03 -10.44
CA ALA A 564 -4.37 35.00 -11.43
C ALA A 564 -5.35 36.18 -11.21
N ALA A 565 -4.85 37.28 -10.65
CA ALA A 565 -5.58 38.51 -10.51
C ALA A 565 -5.67 39.21 -11.88
N GLU A 566 -6.78 39.00 -12.58
CA GLU A 566 -7.56 40.02 -13.28
C GLU A 566 -6.77 41.12 -14.04
N GLY A 567 -5.76 40.73 -14.81
CA GLY A 567 -5.03 41.63 -15.69
C GLY A 567 -5.65 41.70 -17.09
N LYS A 568 -6.82 42.33 -17.24
CA LYS A 568 -7.21 42.92 -18.53
C LYS A 568 -6.34 44.16 -18.77
N GLY A 569 -5.10 43.97 -19.20
CA GLY A 569 -4.17 45.06 -19.49
C GLY A 569 -3.40 44.76 -20.77
N ASP A 570 -3.61 45.60 -21.78
CA ASP A 570 -3.09 45.48 -23.15
C ASP A 570 -1.59 45.20 -23.21
N GLY A 571 -1.23 44.38 -24.20
CA GLY A 571 0.09 43.84 -24.46
C GLY A 571 1.28 44.79 -24.29
N SER A 572 2.24 44.34 -23.50
CA SER A 572 3.65 44.49 -23.83
C SER A 572 4.44 43.37 -23.15
N ASP A 573 5.24 42.70 -23.98
CA ASP A 573 6.02 41.50 -23.72
C ASP A 573 7.02 41.66 -22.56
N GLU A 574 6.84 40.81 -21.54
CA GLU A 574 7.86 40.07 -20.77
C GLU A 574 7.14 39.58 -19.51
N ALA A 575 6.43 38.46 -19.64
CA ALA A 575 5.86 37.77 -18.48
C ALA A 575 7.03 37.32 -17.59
N GLU A 576 7.35 38.11 -16.56
CA GLU A 576 8.25 37.70 -15.48
C GLU A 576 7.74 36.35 -14.96
N SER A 577 8.48 35.32 -15.36
CA SER A 577 8.08 33.94 -15.14
C SER A 577 8.01 33.66 -13.64
N LYS A 578 6.86 33.10 -13.23
CA LYS A 578 6.57 32.63 -11.87
C LYS A 578 7.45 31.42 -11.53
N TYR A 579 8.72 31.65 -11.25
CA TYR A 579 9.63 30.60 -10.79
C TYR A 579 9.39 30.35 -9.30
N GLY A 580 9.19 29.09 -8.91
CA GLY A 580 9.10 28.71 -7.49
C GLY A 580 10.44 28.88 -6.79
N GLU A 581 10.44 29.22 -5.51
CA GLU A 581 11.67 29.48 -4.74
C GLU A 581 12.43 28.17 -4.44
N VAL A 582 13.75 28.15 -4.70
CA VAL A 582 14.61 26.99 -4.47
C VAL A 582 15.17 26.93 -3.06
N TYR A 583 15.12 25.74 -2.48
CA TYR A 583 15.65 25.38 -1.17
C TYR A 583 16.48 24.09 -1.26
N ASP A 584 17.56 24.04 -0.48
CA ASP A 584 18.23 22.79 -0.15
C ASP A 584 17.45 22.04 0.96
N LEU A 585 17.94 20.85 1.36
CA LEU A 585 17.29 20.06 2.41
C LEU A 585 17.18 20.85 3.73
N LYS A 586 18.23 21.59 4.10
CA LYS A 586 18.24 22.36 5.34
C LYS A 586 17.22 23.50 5.29
N GLY A 587 17.18 24.26 4.21
CA GLY A 587 16.23 25.35 3.97
C GLY A 587 14.80 24.86 3.96
N PHE A 588 14.52 23.71 3.33
CA PHE A 588 13.23 23.04 3.40
C PHE A 588 12.85 22.73 4.85
N LEU A 589 13.72 22.03 5.60
CA LEU A 589 13.45 21.64 6.99
C LEU A 589 13.29 22.84 7.92
N GLU A 590 14.05 23.92 7.74
CA GLU A 590 13.87 25.18 8.48
C GLU A 590 12.50 25.80 8.21
N TRP A 591 12.02 25.76 6.96
CA TRP A 591 10.68 26.23 6.60
C TRP A 591 9.59 25.36 7.22
N MET A 592 9.76 24.04 7.17
CA MET A 592 8.83 23.09 7.77
C MET A 592 8.71 23.26 9.30
N ALA A 593 9.84 23.52 9.97
CA ALA A 593 9.86 23.83 11.40
C ALA A 593 9.14 25.14 11.71
N LYS A 594 9.35 26.19 10.90
CA LYS A 594 8.62 27.48 11.01
C LYS A 594 7.12 27.31 10.79
N GLU A 595 6.72 26.39 9.91
CA GLU A 595 5.32 26.05 9.70
C GLU A 595 4.68 25.31 10.89
N GLY A 596 5.48 24.77 11.81
CA GLY A 596 5.01 23.96 12.95
C GLY A 596 4.78 22.49 12.60
N ARG A 597 5.43 21.98 11.54
CA ARG A 597 5.30 20.57 11.16
C ARG A 597 6.16 19.66 12.05
N PRO A 598 5.74 18.40 12.26
CA PRO A 598 6.55 17.38 12.95
C PRO A 598 7.86 17.12 12.19
N MET A 599 9.00 17.33 12.84
CA MET A 599 10.31 17.19 12.21
C MET A 599 10.77 15.72 12.12
N PRO A 600 11.62 15.35 11.13
CA PRO A 600 12.24 14.03 11.08
C PRO A 600 13.23 13.84 12.23
N SER A 601 13.67 12.61 12.46
CA SER A 601 14.82 12.35 13.34
C SER A 601 16.12 12.77 12.65
N ASP A 602 17.11 13.17 13.44
CA ASP A 602 18.44 13.56 12.93
C ASP A 602 19.06 12.44 12.08
N GLN A 603 18.91 11.18 12.52
CA GLN A 603 19.39 10.00 11.78
C GLN A 603 18.74 9.88 10.39
N ALA A 604 17.45 10.20 10.25
CA ALA A 604 16.77 10.17 8.96
C ALA A 604 17.27 11.31 8.05
N VAL A 605 17.53 12.49 8.62
CA VAL A 605 18.10 13.63 7.90
C VAL A 605 19.51 13.30 7.41
N GLU A 606 20.40 12.83 8.30
CA GLU A 606 21.77 12.44 7.96
C GLU A 606 21.80 11.38 6.84
N LYS A 607 20.88 10.41 6.89
CA LYS A 607 20.75 9.40 5.84
C LYS A 607 20.40 10.02 4.49
N LEU A 608 19.41 10.92 4.43
CA LEU A 608 19.05 11.60 3.18
C LEU A 608 20.17 12.54 2.71
N GLU A 609 20.84 13.23 3.62
CA GLU A 609 22.01 14.07 3.28
C GLU A 609 23.12 13.24 2.63
N SER A 610 23.42 12.05 3.15
CA SER A 610 24.41 11.16 2.55
C SER A 610 24.08 10.73 1.12
N ILE A 611 22.79 10.75 0.75
CA ILE A 611 22.30 10.42 -0.59
C ILE A 611 22.36 11.64 -1.51
N LEU A 612 21.82 12.78 -1.05
CA LEU A 612 21.72 14.02 -1.85
C LEU A 612 23.06 14.69 -2.11
N TYR A 613 23.99 14.57 -1.17
CA TYR A 613 25.32 15.17 -1.23
C TYR A 613 26.42 14.13 -1.51
N LEU A 614 26.04 12.99 -2.09
CA LEU A 614 27.00 12.00 -2.56
C LEU A 614 27.94 12.64 -3.57
N LYS A 615 29.24 12.40 -3.39
CA LYS A 615 30.29 12.88 -4.29
C LYS A 615 30.87 11.73 -5.08
N ASP A 616 31.13 11.98 -6.35
CA ASP A 616 31.89 11.08 -7.18
C ASP A 616 33.33 11.01 -6.67
N GLU A 617 33.87 9.79 -6.50
CA GLU A 617 35.17 9.59 -5.87
C GLU A 617 36.34 10.08 -6.75
N GLU A 618 36.17 10.06 -8.07
CA GLU A 618 37.22 10.42 -9.03
C GLU A 618 37.32 11.95 -9.19
N THR A 619 36.18 12.62 -9.33
CA THR A 619 36.09 14.05 -9.61
C THR A 619 35.96 14.90 -8.34
N GLY A 620 35.43 14.33 -7.25
CA GLY A 620 35.07 15.05 -6.03
C GLY A 620 33.85 15.97 -6.18
N GLU A 621 33.19 15.95 -7.34
CA GLU A 621 31.96 16.70 -7.63
C GLU A 621 30.74 15.97 -7.06
N TYR A 622 29.65 16.68 -6.82
CA TYR A 622 28.41 16.05 -6.38
C TYR A 622 27.78 15.27 -7.53
N CYS A 623 27.38 14.01 -7.29
CA CYS A 623 26.69 13.18 -8.27
C CYS A 623 25.36 13.80 -8.73
N CYS A 624 24.72 14.58 -7.84
CA CYS A 624 23.51 15.34 -8.15
C CYS A 624 23.56 16.68 -7.38
N PRO A 625 23.98 17.79 -8.02
CA PRO A 625 24.14 19.07 -7.32
C PRO A 625 22.78 19.73 -7.03
N LEU A 626 22.77 20.71 -6.12
CA LEU A 626 21.59 21.56 -5.90
C LEU A 626 21.29 22.38 -7.16
N MET A 627 20.03 22.36 -7.63
CA MET A 627 19.60 23.16 -8.77
C MET A 627 19.71 24.66 -8.47
N LYS A 628 19.96 25.47 -9.50
CA LYS A 628 19.84 26.93 -9.40
C LYS A 628 18.41 27.35 -9.69
N GLN A 629 18.03 28.52 -9.20
CA GLN A 629 16.71 29.12 -9.40
C GLN A 629 16.24 29.11 -10.87
N GLN A 630 17.14 29.39 -11.80
CA GLN A 630 16.89 29.44 -13.25
C GLN A 630 16.72 28.06 -13.92
N ASP A 631 17.13 26.99 -13.25
CA ASP A 631 17.09 25.62 -13.78
C ASP A 631 15.81 24.87 -13.34
N VAL A 632 15.00 25.49 -12.46
CA VAL A 632 13.75 24.92 -11.97
C VAL A 632 12.73 24.84 -13.11
N PRO A 633 12.19 23.65 -13.40
CA PRO A 633 11.16 23.51 -14.41
C PRO A 633 9.89 24.25 -13.99
N TRP A 634 9.22 24.87 -14.95
CA TRP A 634 7.87 25.35 -14.71
C TRP A 634 6.94 24.15 -14.45
N LEU A 635 6.00 24.32 -13.53
CA LEU A 635 5.30 23.20 -12.92
C LEU A 635 4.12 22.66 -13.75
N GLY A 636 3.70 23.35 -14.83
CA GLY A 636 2.50 22.96 -15.59
C GLY A 636 1.26 23.63 -15.06
#